data_AF-A0A7C4XWF0-F1
#
_entry.id   AF-A0A7C4XWF0-F1
#
_cell.length_a   1.000
_cell.length_b   1.000
_cell.length_c   1.000
_cell.angle_alpha   90.00
_cell.angle_beta   90.00
_cell.angle_gamma   90.00
#
_symmetry.space_group_name_H-M   'P 1'
#
loop_
_entity.id
_entity.type
_entity.pdbx_description
1 polymer ?
#
loop_
_entity_poly.entity_id
_entity_poly.type
_entity_poly.pdbx_seq_one_letter_code
_entity_poly.pdbx_strand_id
1 'polypeptide(L)'
;MIVIACLKGERMKWKVAVLIVLVLSIAQPAMANAQCSNATPIIFVHGGAGSMAQFESQAMRFTSNGYPAECIMAFEYDSSFVKETRLGVEQRLADFVNATFETSGKVVLIGHSLGTRVVYNYTLKYTDYVDKVAKIVLVDGIANVPAPSVPTMAIFGRPTALRPPGTNITGAENVYIQNQTHVEVMTSPESFVYMYRFIAGKEPFTKYILPEKEIKLAGKLVYFPWNIGLETGTLNIYELNENGFRISQTPVATFTITDGTWGPFDAKPGVRYEFEFVRANNLTMHFYREPFLRSDYWIRFLVSPPGGIAEYASRSDNHTNLLIIRYKEILTGYDDSYVKAVDDLRINGDAVCDPRICNVSKPLNGPTGIWIFDNNSDRQSVLYPPDPFYHAQAFQTGIDYYIPAEPPSESINVTIFDRSGGVQTIKVPNWKSSEHRVILQFNDYVQTFPLLSPNGIPAVDAEILVPTYADPFAVDISSMPKLDELSETGWIKVDLPEPCKTGNGNDTFIMVRKGSGDNATKLLIYFEGGGACVDFLTCRPLTEGGTVVKLDLNFEELKAAYNMGIFNFSNPLNPFRDWTIVFIPFSTGDFHMGNRVVKYYNITGSDPSENKTIYHVGYVNAIVAMRWINQTNFDRVVIAGSSAGGFGTILHHYKAYEIFKKPVVVINDAGPGVRVVEEKPFRWDVTTARWGSLQNFPEDSISYFDSTDLLHFLDYSLPKCDGCLYGLFEDQQDFVIRTLRASDTDFRAALLMLTNDIKAANKEKFYRYLVLDEKHMVLPSCYGCYTQDRFYSLNISGYYFYEWVNGLLAGAGRDIVEESWTGPLEKTVRGTELKRYVYTAERPPYGDYDKIAIHRVVNESITGEKPVILILPGTWSSGEQLANLSWNDHGWIDVDEKYALVPYLANRGFEVYVIDYRTHFVPNDTTDFSFMYEWGWMNWIWDIKTAVEKIKEISGAEKIYLAGESFGGSAAQNYATLFQEDLKGLILLDGMARVGVRTNSYNLTANLTAMKSGAIPYQVPSNGGPNNWNIWVDAIVNPSPMKNIILLSGLYTWYVPPGAANPYSYPWAILIPHVYFAVMASFDPFWSNRLNLDRAAYSDWENCPYLPFDFDDHYNEINVPVISFVSNWGHNLGLLYPGYRLCSNPTGSEDFTCVFLQGYGHLDVYNGPFIEKDVNGPLLKWLLSHEDSSWSVWQRYDLNGDKKLNDTELMNGLSDYSSGDIDLKNATNLLVKWVGS
;
A
#
# COMPACT_ATOMS: atom_id res chain seq x y z
N MET A 1 12.56 -30.08 14.77
CA MET A 1 12.28 -31.54 14.86
C MET A 1 10.78 -31.68 15.09
N ILE A 2 9.96 -32.39 14.33
CA ILE A 2 10.21 -33.39 13.26
C ILE A 2 9.39 -33.01 12.00
N VAL A 3 9.86 -33.42 10.82
CA VAL A 3 9.27 -33.16 9.48
C VAL A 3 8.75 -34.49 8.90
N ILE A 4 8.00 -34.41 7.78
CA ILE A 4 7.70 -35.46 6.77
C ILE A 4 6.31 -36.13 6.89
N ALA A 5 5.39 -35.77 5.98
CA ALA A 5 4.85 -36.66 4.93
C ALA A 5 3.55 -36.14 4.27
N CYS A 6 3.66 -35.53 3.08
CA CYS A 6 2.58 -35.57 2.09
C CYS A 6 2.79 -36.77 1.16
N LEU A 7 1.72 -37.49 0.78
CA LEU A 7 1.46 -38.07 -0.56
C LEU A 7 0.30 -39.09 -0.54
N LYS A 8 -0.44 -39.18 -1.66
CA LYS A 8 -1.61 -40.05 -1.96
C LYS A 8 -2.88 -39.66 -1.18
N GLY A 9 -4.02 -39.27 -1.79
CA GLY A 9 -4.36 -39.17 -3.21
C GLY A 9 -5.17 -40.35 -3.72
N GLU A 10 -6.50 -40.29 -3.61
CA GLU A 10 -7.44 -41.03 -4.47
C GLU A 10 -8.85 -40.39 -4.47
N ARG A 11 -9.60 -40.59 -5.56
CA ARG A 11 -10.94 -40.00 -5.81
C ARG A 11 -12.03 -41.07 -5.66
N MET A 12 -13.23 -40.68 -5.22
CA MET A 12 -14.46 -41.42 -5.60
C MET A 12 -15.69 -40.50 -5.70
N LYS A 13 -16.58 -40.79 -6.66
CA LYS A 13 -17.81 -40.03 -6.94
C LYS A 13 -19.04 -40.97 -6.90
N TRP A 14 -20.05 -40.58 -6.14
CA TRP A 14 -21.50 -40.58 -6.44
C TRP A 14 -22.17 -41.73 -7.26
N LYS A 15 -23.27 -42.33 -6.74
CA LYS A 15 -24.71 -42.12 -7.17
C LYS A 15 -25.70 -43.28 -6.81
N VAL A 16 -26.86 -42.92 -6.18
CA VAL A 16 -28.30 -43.21 -6.56
C VAL A 16 -28.82 -44.68 -6.47
N ALA A 17 -30.09 -45.07 -6.14
CA ALA A 17 -31.45 -44.44 -6.13
C ALA A 17 -32.36 -44.95 -4.95
N VAL A 18 -33.30 -44.18 -4.36
CA VAL A 18 -34.76 -43.95 -4.68
C VAL A 18 -35.69 -45.19 -4.59
N LEU A 19 -36.67 -45.26 -3.65
CA LEU A 19 -38.17 -45.16 -3.80
C LEU A 19 -38.86 -45.62 -2.46
N ILE A 20 -40.13 -45.35 -2.07
CA ILE A 20 -41.04 -44.17 -2.21
C ILE A 20 -42.31 -44.27 -1.26
N VAL A 21 -42.62 -43.21 -0.47
CA VAL A 21 -43.97 -42.64 -0.08
C VAL A 21 -44.99 -43.32 0.90
N LEU A 22 -45.69 -42.42 1.64
CA LEU A 22 -47.04 -42.48 2.31
C LEU A 22 -47.21 -42.96 3.78
N VAL A 23 -47.09 -42.02 4.73
CA VAL A 23 -48.19 -41.63 5.65
C VAL A 23 -48.15 -40.11 5.87
N LEU A 24 -49.28 -39.43 5.67
CA LEU A 24 -49.49 -38.01 5.96
C LEU A 24 -50.21 -37.87 7.31
N SER A 25 -49.61 -37.19 8.29
CA SER A 25 -50.25 -36.20 9.20
C SER A 25 -49.35 -35.85 10.40
N ILE A 26 -49.46 -34.62 10.89
CA ILE A 26 -48.77 -34.04 12.06
C ILE A 26 -47.23 -33.94 11.90
N ALA A 27 -46.77 -32.89 11.22
CA ALA A 27 -45.38 -32.45 11.25
C ALA A 27 -45.29 -31.04 11.87
N GLN A 28 -45.08 -30.96 13.18
CA GLN A 28 -44.33 -29.84 13.75
C GLN A 28 -42.85 -30.17 13.56
N PRO A 29 -42.01 -29.27 13.01
CA PRO A 29 -40.58 -29.49 12.94
C PRO A 29 -39.99 -29.40 14.34
N ALA A 30 -39.70 -30.55 14.94
CA ALA A 30 -38.98 -30.64 16.20
C ALA A 30 -37.52 -30.22 16.01
N MET A 31 -37.22 -28.94 16.20
CA MET A 31 -35.87 -28.53 16.61
C MET A 31 -35.70 -28.84 18.10
N ALA A 32 -35.45 -30.11 18.40
CA ALA A 32 -35.19 -30.60 19.75
C ALA A 32 -34.01 -31.57 19.75
N ASN A 33 -32.84 -31.05 20.15
CA ASN A 33 -31.76 -31.70 20.92
C ASN A 33 -30.36 -31.15 20.58
N ALA A 34 -30.18 -29.85 20.80
CA ALA A 34 -28.94 -29.35 21.39
C ALA A 34 -29.31 -28.87 22.81
N GLN A 35 -28.93 -29.61 23.85
CA GLN A 35 -29.11 -29.13 25.22
C GLN A 35 -28.14 -27.96 25.46
N CYS A 36 -28.61 -26.94 26.18
CA CYS A 36 -27.81 -25.81 26.69
C CYS A 36 -26.79 -26.28 27.75
N SER A 37 -25.85 -27.11 27.30
CA SER A 37 -24.82 -27.70 28.13
C SER A 37 -23.80 -26.62 28.49
N ASN A 38 -23.66 -26.38 29.80
CA ASN A 38 -22.79 -25.38 30.42
C ASN A 38 -23.19 -23.88 30.23
N ALA A 39 -24.37 -23.55 29.72
CA ALA A 39 -24.87 -22.17 29.63
C ALA A 39 -26.30 -22.01 30.17
N THR A 40 -26.53 -21.03 31.04
CA THR A 40 -27.87 -20.68 31.54
C THR A 40 -28.66 -19.99 30.42
N PRO A 41 -29.82 -20.50 29.99
CA PRO A 41 -30.58 -19.90 28.91
C PRO A 41 -31.09 -18.49 29.25
N ILE A 42 -31.07 -17.60 28.26
CA ILE A 42 -31.51 -16.20 28.37
C ILE A 42 -32.86 -16.05 27.66
N ILE A 43 -33.84 -15.44 28.33
CA ILE A 43 -35.13 -15.07 27.75
C ILE A 43 -35.28 -13.55 27.80
N PHE A 44 -35.27 -12.91 26.63
CA PHE A 44 -35.54 -11.48 26.46
C PHE A 44 -37.04 -11.19 26.37
N VAL A 45 -37.51 -10.17 27.09
CA VAL A 45 -38.90 -9.71 27.11
C VAL A 45 -38.95 -8.23 26.73
N HIS A 46 -39.50 -7.94 25.55
CA HIS A 46 -39.42 -6.61 24.93
C HIS A 46 -40.38 -5.56 25.56
N GLY A 47 -40.09 -4.30 25.25
CA GLY A 47 -40.87 -3.12 25.64
C GLY A 47 -42.16 -2.89 24.82
N GLY A 48 -42.83 -1.77 25.14
CA GLY A 48 -44.01 -1.29 24.42
C GLY A 48 -43.64 -0.83 23.01
N ALA A 49 -44.41 -1.26 22.01
CA ALA A 49 -44.09 -1.09 20.58
C ALA A 49 -42.72 -1.67 20.16
N GLY A 50 -42.13 -2.54 20.98
CA GLY A 50 -40.90 -3.26 20.67
C GLY A 50 -41.14 -4.64 20.06
N SER A 51 -40.06 -5.29 19.66
CA SER A 51 -39.97 -6.71 19.30
C SER A 51 -38.67 -7.27 19.90
N MET A 52 -38.24 -8.47 19.51
CA MET A 52 -36.91 -8.95 19.93
C MET A 52 -35.72 -8.23 19.27
N ALA A 53 -35.95 -7.38 18.27
CA ALA A 53 -34.90 -6.64 17.57
C ALA A 53 -34.03 -5.77 18.49
N GLN A 54 -34.59 -5.23 19.59
CA GLN A 54 -33.81 -4.47 20.58
C GLN A 54 -32.79 -5.31 21.39
N PHE A 55 -32.73 -6.62 21.13
CA PHE A 55 -31.73 -7.52 21.70
C PHE A 55 -30.90 -8.24 20.62
N GLU A 56 -31.09 -7.92 19.33
CA GLU A 56 -30.37 -8.50 18.18
C GLU A 56 -28.84 -8.32 18.32
N SER A 57 -28.39 -7.07 18.46
CA SER A 57 -26.98 -6.74 18.74
C SER A 57 -26.46 -7.36 20.04
N GLN A 58 -27.32 -7.53 21.05
CA GLN A 58 -26.91 -8.15 22.32
C GLN A 58 -26.74 -9.66 22.19
N ALA A 59 -27.63 -10.35 21.48
CA ALA A 59 -27.48 -11.77 21.15
C ALA A 59 -26.18 -12.00 20.37
N MET A 60 -25.88 -11.15 19.37
CA MET A 60 -24.61 -11.20 18.63
C MET A 60 -23.37 -10.93 19.50
N ARG A 61 -23.44 -10.06 20.53
CA ARG A 61 -22.36 -9.90 21.51
C ARG A 61 -22.23 -11.11 22.42
N PHE A 62 -23.33 -11.71 22.89
CA PHE A 62 -23.29 -12.94 23.68
C PHE A 62 -22.62 -14.08 22.88
N THR A 63 -22.99 -14.30 21.61
CA THR A 63 -22.34 -15.32 20.75
C THR A 63 -20.89 -14.96 20.41
N SER A 64 -20.54 -13.67 20.28
CA SER A 64 -19.14 -13.20 20.22
C SER A 64 -18.31 -13.60 21.45
N ASN A 65 -18.96 -13.88 22.58
CA ASN A 65 -18.36 -14.25 23.85
C ASN A 65 -18.65 -15.71 24.25
N GLY A 66 -18.92 -16.57 23.26
CA GLY A 66 -19.04 -18.01 23.41
C GLY A 66 -20.37 -18.52 24.01
N TYR A 67 -21.40 -17.68 24.13
CA TYR A 67 -22.74 -18.19 24.44
C TYR A 67 -23.32 -18.94 23.23
N PRO A 68 -23.93 -20.12 23.40
CA PRO A 68 -24.63 -20.81 22.32
C PRO A 68 -25.84 -20.00 21.87
N ALA A 69 -26.01 -19.82 20.55
CA ALA A 69 -27.07 -18.99 19.97
C ALA A 69 -28.47 -19.52 20.30
N GLU A 70 -28.62 -20.85 20.33
CA GLU A 70 -29.83 -21.59 20.69
C GLU A 70 -30.26 -21.40 22.16
N CYS A 71 -29.35 -20.94 23.03
CA CYS A 71 -29.64 -20.67 24.43
C CYS A 71 -30.09 -19.22 24.68
N ILE A 72 -30.14 -18.39 23.64
CA ILE A 72 -30.69 -17.03 23.70
C ILE A 72 -32.05 -17.06 23.00
N MET A 73 -33.10 -16.68 23.70
CA MET A 73 -34.49 -16.73 23.23
C MET A 73 -35.20 -15.41 23.51
N ALA A 74 -36.27 -15.14 22.76
CA ALA A 74 -37.16 -14.02 23.02
C ALA A 74 -38.59 -14.47 23.26
N PHE A 75 -39.25 -13.77 24.18
CA PHE A 75 -40.68 -13.86 24.40
C PHE A 75 -41.36 -12.63 23.77
N GLU A 76 -42.01 -12.85 22.63
CA GLU A 76 -42.74 -11.83 21.89
C GLU A 76 -44.26 -11.88 22.20
N TYR A 77 -44.86 -10.69 22.31
CA TYR A 77 -46.27 -10.52 22.69
C TYR A 77 -46.87 -9.24 22.10
N ASP A 78 -48.21 -9.17 22.08
CA ASP A 78 -48.88 -7.92 21.76
C ASP A 78 -48.74 -6.91 22.91
N SER A 79 -47.78 -6.00 22.74
CA SER A 79 -47.50 -4.94 23.71
C SER A 79 -48.55 -3.82 23.76
N SER A 80 -49.52 -3.80 22.83
CA SER A 80 -50.69 -2.92 22.88
C SER A 80 -51.85 -3.50 23.71
N PHE A 81 -51.82 -4.81 24.00
CA PHE A 81 -52.88 -5.57 24.68
C PHE A 81 -54.27 -5.46 24.01
N VAL A 82 -54.30 -5.31 22.69
CA VAL A 82 -55.53 -5.23 21.86
C VAL A 82 -55.93 -6.63 21.33
N LYS A 83 -54.94 -7.49 21.06
CA LYS A 83 -55.09 -8.88 20.60
C LYS A 83 -54.99 -9.88 21.75
N GLU A 84 -54.27 -9.55 22.81
CA GLU A 84 -54.07 -10.40 24.00
C GLU A 84 -54.29 -9.60 25.29
N THR A 85 -54.77 -10.27 26.35
CA THR A 85 -54.86 -9.63 27.68
C THR A 85 -53.53 -9.72 28.41
N ARG A 86 -53.19 -8.71 29.22
CA ARG A 86 -51.97 -8.70 30.04
C ARG A 86 -51.84 -9.94 30.94
N LEU A 87 -52.93 -10.40 31.56
CA LEU A 87 -52.94 -11.62 32.37
C LEU A 87 -52.64 -12.89 31.54
N GLY A 88 -53.07 -12.92 30.28
CA GLY A 88 -52.74 -13.97 29.33
C GLY A 88 -51.28 -13.95 28.92
N VAL A 89 -50.71 -12.78 28.64
CA VAL A 89 -49.27 -12.60 28.35
C VAL A 89 -48.42 -13.07 29.53
N GLU A 90 -48.77 -12.69 30.76
CA GLU A 90 -48.09 -13.12 31.99
C GLU A 90 -48.22 -14.64 32.24
N GLN A 91 -49.29 -15.30 31.76
CA GLN A 91 -49.40 -16.76 31.77
C GLN A 91 -48.53 -17.40 30.68
N ARG A 92 -48.57 -16.91 29.44
CA ARG A 92 -47.71 -17.41 28.35
C ARG A 92 -46.22 -17.30 28.71
N LEU A 93 -45.80 -16.26 29.43
CA LEU A 93 -44.43 -16.15 29.93
C LEU A 93 -44.11 -17.22 30.98
N ALA A 94 -45.04 -17.49 31.91
CA ALA A 94 -44.87 -18.56 32.89
C ALA A 94 -44.76 -19.94 32.22
N ASP A 95 -45.60 -20.22 31.22
CA ASP A 95 -45.58 -21.46 30.45
C ASP A 95 -44.27 -21.60 29.65
N PHE A 96 -43.80 -20.50 29.05
CA PHE A 96 -42.53 -20.47 28.31
C PHE A 96 -41.32 -20.69 29.21
N VAL A 97 -41.25 -20.02 30.37
CA VAL A 97 -40.21 -20.25 31.39
C VAL A 97 -40.25 -21.70 31.89
N ASN A 98 -41.44 -22.27 32.08
CA ASN A 98 -41.58 -23.66 32.50
C ASN A 98 -41.05 -24.64 31.43
N ALA A 99 -41.41 -24.43 30.17
CA ALA A 99 -40.94 -25.27 29.06
C ALA A 99 -39.41 -25.22 28.92
N THR A 100 -38.81 -24.01 28.96
CA THR A 100 -37.34 -23.88 28.94
C THR A 100 -36.69 -24.50 30.17
N PHE A 101 -37.33 -24.39 31.35
CA PHE A 101 -36.83 -25.01 32.58
C PHE A 101 -36.80 -26.53 32.51
N GLU A 102 -37.85 -27.15 31.98
CA GLU A 102 -37.94 -28.60 31.81
C GLU A 102 -36.89 -29.16 30.84
N THR A 103 -36.47 -28.39 29.83
CA THR A 103 -35.43 -28.83 28.87
C THR A 103 -34.01 -28.49 29.27
N SER A 104 -33.80 -27.39 30.02
CA SER A 104 -32.50 -26.72 30.14
C SER A 104 -32.15 -26.22 31.54
N GLY A 105 -33.00 -26.43 32.55
CA GLY A 105 -32.78 -25.94 33.91
C GLY A 105 -33.04 -24.43 34.06
N LYS A 106 -32.48 -23.80 35.10
CA LYS A 106 -32.82 -22.40 35.44
C LYS A 106 -32.53 -21.42 34.29
N VAL A 107 -33.37 -20.40 34.13
CA VAL A 107 -33.25 -19.36 33.10
C VAL A 107 -32.84 -17.99 33.66
N VAL A 108 -32.35 -17.12 32.79
CA VAL A 108 -32.21 -15.67 33.04
C VAL A 108 -33.34 -14.93 32.34
N LEU A 109 -34.01 -14.01 33.04
CA LEU A 109 -35.01 -13.12 32.43
C LEU A 109 -34.42 -11.73 32.23
N ILE A 110 -34.47 -11.20 31.01
CA ILE A 110 -34.06 -9.83 30.69
C ILE A 110 -35.27 -9.07 30.18
N GLY A 111 -35.77 -8.10 30.95
CA GLY A 111 -36.87 -7.23 30.53
C GLY A 111 -36.37 -5.86 30.10
N HIS A 112 -36.92 -5.30 29.01
CA HIS A 112 -36.72 -3.90 28.61
C HIS A 112 -38.01 -3.10 28.74
N SER A 113 -37.94 -1.87 29.28
CA SER A 113 -39.09 -0.95 29.29
C SER A 113 -40.36 -1.59 29.88
N LEU A 114 -41.48 -1.65 29.15
CA LEU A 114 -42.70 -2.38 29.57
C LEU A 114 -42.44 -3.86 29.92
N GLY A 115 -41.51 -4.54 29.23
CA GLY A 115 -41.13 -5.92 29.48
C GLY A 115 -40.60 -6.15 30.90
N THR A 116 -39.94 -5.15 31.51
CA THR A 116 -39.57 -5.21 32.94
C THR A 116 -40.79 -5.38 33.85
N ARG A 117 -41.93 -4.78 33.50
CA ARG A 117 -43.19 -4.90 34.27
C ARG A 117 -43.86 -6.25 34.04
N VAL A 118 -43.69 -6.86 32.86
CA VAL A 118 -44.17 -8.22 32.58
C VAL A 118 -43.36 -9.23 33.40
N VAL A 119 -42.02 -9.13 33.36
CA VAL A 119 -41.11 -9.95 34.17
C VAL A 119 -41.36 -9.77 35.67
N TYR A 120 -41.48 -8.53 36.15
CA TYR A 120 -41.73 -8.26 37.57
C TYR A 120 -43.10 -8.78 38.03
N ASN A 121 -44.17 -8.59 37.24
CA ASN A 121 -45.49 -9.14 37.55
C ASN A 121 -45.49 -10.67 37.61
N TYR A 122 -44.74 -11.34 36.74
CA TYR A 122 -44.55 -12.78 36.81
C TYR A 122 -43.99 -13.20 38.18
N THR A 123 -42.96 -12.51 38.71
CA THR A 123 -42.39 -12.80 40.05
C THR A 123 -43.33 -12.51 41.23
N LEU A 124 -44.36 -11.67 41.04
CA LEU A 124 -45.38 -11.40 42.07
C LEU A 124 -46.50 -12.44 42.08
N LYS A 125 -46.79 -13.05 40.92
CA LYS A 125 -47.99 -13.87 40.69
C LYS A 125 -47.73 -15.37 40.83
N TYR A 126 -46.55 -15.83 40.44
CA TYR A 126 -46.13 -17.23 40.53
C TYR A 126 -45.04 -17.32 41.58
N THR A 127 -45.16 -18.24 42.55
CA THR A 127 -44.20 -18.36 43.67
C THR A 127 -43.08 -19.36 43.39
N ASP A 128 -43.29 -20.28 42.44
CA ASP A 128 -42.36 -21.31 42.00
C ASP A 128 -41.26 -20.79 41.04
N TYR A 129 -41.31 -19.51 40.65
CA TYR A 129 -40.28 -18.88 39.83
C TYR A 129 -38.88 -18.93 40.48
N VAL A 130 -38.79 -18.96 41.81
CA VAL A 130 -37.51 -19.01 42.54
C VAL A 130 -36.72 -20.28 42.23
N ASP A 131 -37.42 -21.37 41.89
CA ASP A 131 -36.82 -22.64 41.49
C ASP A 131 -36.43 -22.66 40.00
N LYS A 132 -37.04 -21.80 39.19
CA LYS A 132 -36.91 -21.79 37.72
C LYS A 132 -36.06 -20.65 37.16
N VAL A 133 -35.91 -19.55 37.88
CA VAL A 133 -35.14 -18.37 37.48
C VAL A 133 -33.84 -18.30 38.28
N ALA A 134 -32.71 -18.12 37.59
CA ALA A 134 -31.39 -17.95 38.18
C ALA A 134 -31.10 -16.47 38.50
N LYS A 135 -31.38 -15.57 37.54
CA LYS A 135 -31.05 -14.15 37.60
C LYS A 135 -32.09 -13.33 36.81
N ILE A 136 -32.28 -12.07 37.19
CA ILE A 136 -33.16 -11.13 36.49
C ILE A 136 -32.39 -9.85 36.14
N VAL A 137 -32.56 -9.35 34.93
CA VAL A 137 -32.06 -8.03 34.50
C VAL A 137 -33.25 -7.17 34.06
N LEU A 138 -33.37 -5.97 34.62
CA LEU A 138 -34.44 -5.03 34.32
C LEU A 138 -33.84 -3.74 33.73
N VAL A 139 -33.93 -3.60 32.42
CA VAL A 139 -33.34 -2.47 31.68
C VAL A 139 -34.37 -1.37 31.47
N ASP A 140 -34.08 -0.23 32.10
CA ASP A 140 -34.67 1.09 31.91
C ASP A 140 -36.21 1.09 31.89
N GLY A 141 -36.82 0.46 32.91
CA GLY A 141 -38.25 0.18 32.97
C GLY A 141 -38.89 0.48 34.33
N ILE A 142 -39.33 -0.58 35.02
CA ILE A 142 -39.88 -0.54 36.38
C ILE A 142 -38.80 -0.10 37.38
N ALA A 143 -39.22 0.63 38.41
CA ALA A 143 -38.36 1.08 39.49
C ALA A 143 -39.18 1.49 40.72
N ASN A 144 -38.49 1.87 41.79
CA ASN A 144 -39.01 2.22 43.11
C ASN A 144 -39.85 1.09 43.72
N VAL A 145 -39.37 -0.14 43.51
CA VAL A 145 -39.92 -1.41 43.98
C VAL A 145 -38.80 -2.23 44.65
N PRO A 146 -39.12 -3.17 45.56
CA PRO A 146 -38.14 -4.14 46.06
C PRO A 146 -37.72 -5.09 44.92
N ALA A 147 -36.51 -5.64 45.02
CA ALA A 147 -36.07 -6.70 44.13
C ALA A 147 -36.86 -8.01 44.37
N PRO A 148 -37.12 -8.82 43.32
CA PRO A 148 -37.57 -10.20 43.47
C PRO A 148 -36.62 -11.06 44.32
N SER A 149 -37.08 -12.22 44.79
CA SER A 149 -36.32 -13.13 45.66
C SER A 149 -35.18 -13.90 44.96
N VAL A 150 -34.71 -13.41 43.82
CA VAL A 150 -33.58 -13.94 43.04
C VAL A 150 -32.63 -12.79 42.70
N PRO A 151 -31.32 -13.05 42.50
CA PRO A 151 -30.37 -12.00 42.14
C PRO A 151 -30.87 -11.15 40.96
N THR A 152 -30.98 -9.84 41.20
CA THR A 152 -31.57 -8.90 40.25
C THR A 152 -30.62 -7.73 39.99
N MET A 153 -30.44 -7.39 38.72
CA MET A 153 -29.77 -6.16 38.26
C MET A 153 -30.80 -5.22 37.62
N ALA A 154 -30.64 -3.93 37.86
CA ALA A 154 -31.37 -2.85 37.19
C ALA A 154 -30.37 -1.93 36.48
N ILE A 155 -30.59 -1.69 35.18
CA ILE A 155 -29.75 -0.77 34.39
C ILE A 155 -30.64 0.40 33.97
N PHE A 156 -30.28 1.62 34.34
CA PHE A 156 -31.02 2.84 33.99
C PHE A 156 -30.23 3.72 33.03
N GLY A 157 -30.92 4.23 32.01
CA GLY A 157 -30.36 5.22 31.09
C GLY A 157 -30.45 6.64 31.66
N ARG A 158 -30.52 7.62 30.76
CA ARG A 158 -30.85 9.02 31.07
C ARG A 158 -32.15 9.12 31.90
N PRO A 159 -32.18 9.92 32.98
CA PRO A 159 -33.41 10.25 33.70
C PRO A 159 -34.49 10.87 32.79
N THR A 160 -35.76 10.53 33.06
CA THR A 160 -36.94 11.00 32.31
C THR A 160 -38.03 11.51 33.27
N ALA A 161 -39.08 12.13 32.74
CA ALA A 161 -40.25 12.50 33.54
C ALA A 161 -40.94 11.31 34.24
N LEU A 162 -40.74 10.09 33.71
CA LEU A 162 -41.27 8.83 34.29
C LEU A 162 -40.26 8.12 35.21
N ARG A 163 -38.98 8.51 35.16
CA ARG A 163 -37.87 7.99 35.98
C ARG A 163 -36.94 9.15 36.38
N PRO A 164 -37.27 9.92 37.43
CA PRO A 164 -36.44 11.05 37.88
C PRO A 164 -35.08 10.58 38.43
N PRO A 165 -34.09 11.48 38.56
CA PRO A 165 -32.79 11.15 39.16
C PRO A 165 -32.93 10.48 40.54
N GLY A 166 -32.09 9.48 40.83
CA GLY A 166 -32.13 8.69 42.08
C GLY A 166 -33.10 7.50 42.08
N THR A 167 -33.86 7.29 41.01
CA THR A 167 -34.68 6.09 40.77
C THR A 167 -33.86 4.80 40.88
N ASN A 168 -34.33 3.81 41.64
CA ASN A 168 -33.63 2.53 41.86
C ASN A 168 -34.60 1.33 42.01
N ILE A 169 -34.07 0.11 42.05
CA ILE A 169 -34.76 -1.07 42.59
C ILE A 169 -34.07 -1.46 43.91
N THR A 170 -34.82 -1.46 45.01
CA THR A 170 -34.25 -1.66 46.35
C THR A 170 -33.87 -3.13 46.56
N GLY A 171 -32.58 -3.39 46.83
CA GLY A 171 -32.04 -4.74 46.96
C GLY A 171 -31.50 -5.36 45.67
N ALA A 172 -31.54 -4.63 44.54
CA ALA A 172 -30.89 -5.02 43.29
C ALA A 172 -29.51 -4.37 43.13
N GLU A 173 -28.69 -4.91 42.23
CA GLU A 173 -27.51 -4.20 41.69
C GLU A 173 -28.01 -3.11 40.74
N ASN A 174 -27.74 -1.82 41.04
CA ASN A 174 -28.27 -0.69 40.27
C ASN A 174 -27.13 -0.01 39.48
N VAL A 175 -27.22 -0.04 38.16
CA VAL A 175 -26.26 0.56 37.21
C VAL A 175 -26.90 1.76 36.53
N TYR A 176 -26.13 2.83 36.32
CA TYR A 176 -26.61 4.08 35.71
C TYR A 176 -25.70 4.47 34.53
N ILE A 177 -26.25 4.44 33.31
CA ILE A 177 -25.57 4.85 32.07
C ILE A 177 -26.29 6.10 31.55
N GLN A 178 -26.12 7.19 32.29
CA GLN A 178 -27.00 8.38 32.19
C GLN A 178 -26.85 9.17 30.89
N ASN A 179 -25.78 8.93 30.11
CA ASN A 179 -25.55 9.52 28.80
C ASN A 179 -26.26 8.78 27.64
N GLN A 180 -26.96 7.67 27.91
CA GLN A 180 -27.66 6.87 26.89
C GLN A 180 -29.18 7.03 26.98
N THR A 181 -29.85 7.01 25.83
CA THR A 181 -31.32 7.09 25.71
C THR A 181 -32.02 5.75 25.96
N HIS A 182 -33.36 5.72 25.84
CA HIS A 182 -34.21 4.67 26.41
C HIS A 182 -34.09 3.32 25.67
N VAL A 183 -33.93 3.35 24.35
CA VAL A 183 -33.65 2.16 23.53
C VAL A 183 -32.14 1.93 23.42
N GLU A 184 -31.35 3.00 23.26
CA GLU A 184 -29.88 2.95 23.25
C GLU A 184 -29.30 2.18 24.45
N VAL A 185 -29.79 2.41 25.67
CA VAL A 185 -29.29 1.70 26.87
C VAL A 185 -29.62 0.20 26.86
N MET A 186 -30.55 -0.28 26.03
CA MET A 186 -30.78 -1.72 25.83
C MET A 186 -29.83 -2.30 24.77
N THR A 187 -29.49 -1.53 23.74
CA THR A 187 -28.69 -1.99 22.59
C THR A 187 -27.19 -1.69 22.73
N SER A 188 -26.77 -0.89 23.71
CA SER A 188 -25.39 -0.44 23.85
C SER A 188 -24.38 -1.54 24.25
N PRO A 189 -23.11 -1.40 23.79
CA PRO A 189 -22.03 -2.28 24.22
C PRO A 189 -21.64 -2.06 25.70
N GLU A 190 -21.93 -0.90 26.29
CA GLU A 190 -21.71 -0.64 27.73
C GLU A 190 -22.66 -1.48 28.58
N SER A 191 -23.95 -1.47 28.28
CA SER A 191 -24.94 -2.31 28.96
C SER A 191 -24.65 -3.80 28.79
N PHE A 192 -24.10 -4.21 27.63
CA PHE A 192 -23.65 -5.59 27.42
C PHE A 192 -22.62 -6.03 28.47
N VAL A 193 -21.63 -5.20 28.80
CA VAL A 193 -20.58 -5.54 29.78
C VAL A 193 -21.19 -5.82 31.15
N TYR A 194 -22.12 -4.97 31.62
CA TYR A 194 -22.82 -5.18 32.89
C TYR A 194 -23.70 -6.44 32.85
N MET A 195 -24.49 -6.64 31.78
CA MET A 195 -25.33 -7.83 31.63
C MET A 195 -24.50 -9.11 31.59
N TYR A 196 -23.42 -9.16 30.80
CA TYR A 196 -22.56 -10.33 30.69
C TYR A 196 -21.84 -10.62 32.03
N ARG A 197 -21.26 -9.61 32.68
CA ARG A 197 -20.63 -9.75 34.00
C ARG A 197 -21.62 -10.31 35.02
N PHE A 198 -22.82 -9.73 35.10
CA PHE A 198 -23.85 -10.16 36.03
C PHE A 198 -24.33 -11.58 35.74
N ILE A 199 -24.51 -11.96 34.48
CA ILE A 199 -25.03 -13.25 34.07
C ILE A 199 -23.97 -14.35 34.16
N ALA A 200 -22.83 -14.18 33.50
CA ALA A 200 -21.76 -15.17 33.39
C ALA A 200 -20.79 -15.18 34.59
N GLY A 201 -20.78 -14.14 35.43
CA GLY A 201 -19.91 -14.05 36.61
C GLY A 201 -18.46 -13.66 36.32
N LYS A 202 -18.15 -13.22 35.10
CA LYS A 202 -16.82 -12.79 34.62
C LYS A 202 -16.96 -11.69 33.58
N GLU A 203 -15.90 -10.93 33.31
CA GLU A 203 -15.90 -9.98 32.18
C GLU A 203 -16.17 -10.70 30.84
N PRO A 204 -16.83 -10.02 29.87
CA PRO A 204 -16.80 -10.47 28.50
C PRO A 204 -15.38 -10.38 27.93
N PHE A 205 -15.06 -11.29 27.01
CA PHE A 205 -13.89 -11.22 26.13
C PHE A 205 -13.92 -9.97 25.23
N THR A 206 -15.12 -9.54 24.79
CA THR A 206 -15.29 -8.33 23.99
C THR A 206 -16.68 -7.72 24.13
N LYS A 207 -16.80 -6.39 24.01
CA LYS A 207 -18.09 -5.69 23.88
C LYS A 207 -18.53 -5.47 22.42
N TYR A 208 -17.71 -5.87 21.45
CA TYR A 208 -17.97 -5.72 20.02
C TYR A 208 -18.60 -6.98 19.41
N ILE A 209 -19.11 -6.87 18.19
CA ILE A 209 -19.71 -7.99 17.46
C ILE A 209 -18.63 -8.56 16.54
N LEU A 210 -18.10 -9.73 16.91
CA LEU A 210 -17.07 -10.38 16.12
C LEU A 210 -17.64 -10.94 14.82
N PRO A 211 -16.93 -10.84 13.68
CA PRO A 211 -17.38 -11.44 12.43
C PRO A 211 -17.13 -12.95 12.35
N GLU A 212 -17.86 -13.63 11.48
CA GLU A 212 -17.72 -15.07 11.18
C GLU A 212 -17.41 -15.27 9.68
N LYS A 213 -16.69 -16.35 9.32
CA LYS A 213 -16.36 -16.68 7.92
C LYS A 213 -17.55 -17.24 7.13
N GLU A 214 -18.42 -17.98 7.81
CA GLU A 214 -19.66 -18.52 7.26
C GLU A 214 -20.80 -17.95 8.09
N ILE A 215 -21.78 -17.31 7.45
CA ILE A 215 -22.87 -16.63 8.16
C ILE A 215 -24.23 -17.17 7.74
N LYS A 216 -25.10 -17.42 8.73
CA LYS A 216 -26.48 -17.84 8.50
C LYS A 216 -27.43 -16.77 8.99
N LEU A 217 -28.37 -16.36 8.13
CA LEU A 217 -29.37 -15.35 8.43
C LEU A 217 -30.74 -16.02 8.56
N ALA A 218 -31.45 -15.73 9.65
CA ALA A 218 -32.83 -16.16 9.86
C ALA A 218 -33.59 -15.10 10.67
N GLY A 219 -34.92 -15.17 10.64
CA GLY A 219 -35.72 -14.22 11.38
C GLY A 219 -37.21 -14.42 11.26
N LYS A 220 -37.94 -13.36 11.58
CA LYS A 220 -39.38 -13.28 11.36
C LYS A 220 -39.79 -11.97 10.73
N LEU A 221 -40.74 -12.04 9.82
CA LEU A 221 -41.62 -10.93 9.52
C LEU A 221 -42.77 -10.95 10.54
N VAL A 222 -43.17 -9.78 11.07
CA VAL A 222 -44.25 -9.69 12.08
C VAL A 222 -45.11 -8.44 11.89
N TYR A 223 -46.39 -8.50 12.27
CA TYR A 223 -47.24 -7.32 12.29
C TYR A 223 -46.90 -6.37 13.45
N PHE A 224 -46.46 -5.16 13.15
CA PHE A 224 -46.23 -4.10 14.14
C PHE A 224 -47.55 -3.46 14.62
N PRO A 225 -47.73 -3.17 15.93
CA PRO A 225 -46.86 -3.45 17.07
C PRO A 225 -47.21 -4.75 17.83
N TRP A 226 -47.99 -5.63 17.21
CA TRP A 226 -48.59 -6.81 17.83
C TRP A 226 -47.66 -8.02 17.93
N ASN A 227 -46.60 -8.07 17.11
CA ASN A 227 -45.63 -9.18 17.00
C ASN A 227 -46.27 -10.55 16.68
N ILE A 228 -47.42 -10.55 16.01
CA ILE A 228 -48.10 -11.75 15.53
C ILE A 228 -47.70 -12.09 14.08
N GLY A 229 -47.87 -13.36 13.72
CA GLY A 229 -47.59 -13.89 12.38
C GLY A 229 -48.42 -13.24 11.27
N LEU A 230 -47.90 -13.34 10.05
CA LEU A 230 -48.39 -12.65 8.86
C LEU A 230 -49.35 -13.46 8.01
N GLU A 231 -49.98 -12.76 7.05
CA GLU A 231 -50.62 -13.38 5.89
C GLU A 231 -49.58 -14.05 4.96
N THR A 232 -50.00 -15.09 4.23
CA THR A 232 -49.10 -15.83 3.34
C THR A 232 -48.50 -14.94 2.26
N GLY A 233 -47.18 -15.04 2.06
CA GLY A 233 -46.45 -14.28 1.04
C GLY A 233 -45.13 -14.94 0.68
N THR A 234 -44.32 -14.25 -0.13
CA THR A 234 -43.03 -14.73 -0.61
C THR A 234 -41.94 -13.75 -0.20
N LEU A 235 -40.87 -14.23 0.42
CA LEU A 235 -39.66 -13.47 0.71
C LEU A 235 -38.57 -13.87 -0.29
N ASN A 236 -38.17 -12.94 -1.15
CA ASN A 236 -37.04 -13.08 -2.06
C ASN A 236 -35.84 -12.32 -1.49
N ILE A 237 -34.63 -12.88 -1.64
CA ILE A 237 -33.38 -12.27 -1.20
C ILE A 237 -32.50 -12.01 -2.42
N TYR A 238 -31.98 -10.79 -2.56
CA TYR A 238 -31.14 -10.36 -3.67
C TYR A 238 -29.80 -9.78 -3.18
N GLU A 239 -28.70 -10.11 -3.85
CA GLU A 239 -27.41 -9.44 -3.62
C GLU A 239 -27.38 -8.06 -4.29
N LEU A 240 -26.85 -7.07 -3.58
CA LEU A 240 -26.80 -5.67 -4.01
C LEU A 240 -25.38 -5.22 -4.34
N ASN A 241 -25.27 -4.33 -5.33
CA ASN A 241 -24.04 -3.59 -5.61
C ASN A 241 -23.85 -2.41 -4.63
N GLU A 242 -22.71 -1.74 -4.75
CA GLU A 242 -22.33 -0.57 -3.95
C GLU A 242 -23.31 0.63 -4.03
N ASN A 243 -24.24 0.62 -4.98
CA ASN A 243 -25.26 1.65 -5.22
C ASN A 243 -26.68 1.21 -4.81
N GLY A 244 -26.81 0.05 -4.16
CA GLY A 244 -28.09 -0.45 -3.64
C GLY A 244 -28.99 -1.13 -4.68
N PHE A 245 -28.49 -1.35 -5.90
CA PHE A 245 -29.23 -2.06 -6.96
C PHE A 245 -28.89 -3.55 -6.98
N ARG A 246 -29.87 -4.38 -7.35
CA ARG A 246 -29.72 -5.82 -7.49
C ARG A 246 -28.65 -6.17 -8.53
N ILE A 247 -27.69 -7.02 -8.18
CA ILE A 247 -26.67 -7.55 -9.10
C ILE A 247 -27.30 -8.50 -10.13
N SER A 248 -28.39 -9.18 -9.75
CA SER A 248 -29.16 -10.10 -10.60
C SER A 248 -30.65 -9.92 -10.35
N GLN A 249 -31.45 -10.07 -11.40
CA GLN A 249 -32.93 -10.10 -11.29
C GLN A 249 -33.45 -11.47 -10.80
N THR A 250 -32.59 -12.48 -10.68
CA THR A 250 -32.90 -13.75 -10.04
C THR A 250 -32.50 -13.69 -8.56
N PRO A 251 -33.39 -14.00 -7.60
CA PRO A 251 -33.05 -14.01 -6.18
C PRO A 251 -32.06 -15.12 -5.86
N VAL A 252 -31.18 -14.88 -4.88
CA VAL A 252 -30.24 -15.87 -4.35
C VAL A 252 -30.90 -16.85 -3.37
N ALA A 253 -32.04 -16.47 -2.78
CA ALA A 253 -32.92 -17.36 -2.03
C ALA A 253 -34.37 -16.87 -2.07
N THR A 254 -35.32 -17.81 -1.96
CA THR A 254 -36.76 -17.53 -1.90
C THR A 254 -37.41 -18.41 -0.82
N PHE A 255 -38.21 -17.80 0.05
CA PHE A 255 -38.96 -18.48 1.12
C PHE A 255 -40.46 -18.21 0.98
N THR A 256 -41.28 -19.26 1.11
CA THR A 256 -42.73 -19.11 1.30
C THR A 256 -43.01 -18.85 2.78
N ILE A 257 -43.58 -17.70 3.08
CA ILE A 257 -43.88 -17.25 4.44
C ILE A 257 -45.30 -17.68 4.80
N THR A 258 -45.47 -18.42 5.90
CA THR A 258 -46.77 -18.93 6.37
C THR A 258 -47.13 -18.53 7.80
N ASP A 259 -46.14 -18.38 8.69
CA ASP A 259 -46.32 -17.91 10.07
C ASP A 259 -45.46 -16.67 10.42
N GLY A 260 -44.76 -16.12 9.41
CA GLY A 260 -43.79 -15.04 9.54
C GLY A 260 -42.33 -15.50 9.58
N THR A 261 -42.04 -16.78 9.89
CA THR A 261 -40.67 -17.29 10.03
C THR A 261 -39.99 -17.51 8.68
N TRP A 262 -38.69 -17.22 8.59
CA TRP A 262 -37.86 -17.46 7.41
C TRP A 262 -36.42 -17.85 7.76
N GLY A 263 -35.72 -18.44 6.80
CA GLY A 263 -34.35 -18.93 6.95
C GLY A 263 -34.25 -20.35 7.52
N PRO A 264 -33.04 -20.83 7.84
CA PRO A 264 -31.77 -20.13 7.64
C PRO A 264 -31.42 -19.95 6.16
N PHE A 265 -30.80 -18.83 5.83
CA PHE A 265 -30.18 -18.52 4.55
C PHE A 265 -28.67 -18.43 4.74
N ASP A 266 -27.91 -19.17 3.93
CA ASP A 266 -26.45 -19.10 3.91
C ASP A 266 -26.00 -17.84 3.15
N ALA A 267 -25.50 -16.84 3.87
CA ALA A 267 -25.13 -15.53 3.33
C ALA A 267 -23.61 -15.34 3.25
N LYS A 268 -23.18 -14.31 2.52
CA LYS A 268 -21.76 -13.93 2.38
C LYS A 268 -21.41 -12.79 3.34
N PRO A 269 -20.34 -12.90 4.16
CA PRO A 269 -19.88 -11.79 4.99
C PRO A 269 -19.59 -10.53 4.16
N GLY A 270 -19.93 -9.35 4.68
CA GLY A 270 -19.66 -8.07 4.02
C GLY A 270 -20.53 -7.74 2.79
N VAL A 271 -21.37 -8.67 2.31
CA VAL A 271 -22.30 -8.42 1.19
C VAL A 271 -23.58 -7.74 1.68
N ARG A 272 -24.10 -6.82 0.87
CA ARG A 272 -25.39 -6.14 1.09
C ARG A 272 -26.51 -6.93 0.42
N TYR A 273 -27.64 -7.03 1.11
CA TYR A 273 -28.82 -7.75 0.65
C TYR A 273 -30.07 -6.87 0.65
N GLU A 274 -30.90 -7.05 -0.36
CA GLU A 274 -32.31 -6.65 -0.33
C GLU A 274 -33.15 -7.86 0.04
N PHE A 275 -34.06 -7.67 0.99
CA PHE A 275 -35.10 -8.64 1.33
C PHE A 275 -36.44 -8.10 0.82
N GLU A 276 -36.92 -8.66 -0.29
CA GLU A 276 -38.18 -8.29 -0.94
C GLU A 276 -39.29 -9.23 -0.43
N PHE A 277 -40.27 -8.70 0.30
CA PHE A 277 -41.47 -9.42 0.68
C PHE A 277 -42.65 -9.02 -0.20
N VAL A 278 -43.15 -9.98 -0.99
CA VAL A 278 -44.32 -9.83 -1.86
C VAL A 278 -45.52 -10.50 -1.20
N ARG A 279 -46.58 -9.74 -0.98
CA ARG A 279 -47.86 -10.25 -0.45
C ARG A 279 -48.72 -10.88 -1.55
N ALA A 280 -49.68 -11.70 -1.15
CA ALA A 280 -50.70 -12.28 -2.05
C ALA A 280 -51.55 -11.24 -2.82
N ASN A 281 -51.57 -9.97 -2.40
CA ASN A 281 -52.22 -8.86 -3.12
C ASN A 281 -51.27 -8.03 -4.00
N ASN A 282 -50.05 -8.53 -4.27
CA ASN A 282 -48.98 -7.88 -5.03
C ASN A 282 -48.45 -6.55 -4.44
N LEU A 283 -48.72 -6.24 -3.16
CA LEU A 283 -48.00 -5.17 -2.47
C LEU A 283 -46.59 -5.66 -2.10
N THR A 284 -45.57 -4.92 -2.53
CA THR A 284 -44.16 -5.29 -2.32
C THR A 284 -43.51 -4.43 -1.24
N MET A 285 -42.73 -5.06 -0.37
CA MET A 285 -42.01 -4.41 0.73
C MET A 285 -40.52 -4.75 0.62
N HIS A 286 -39.66 -3.74 0.62
CA HIS A 286 -38.22 -3.87 0.46
C HIS A 286 -37.53 -3.51 1.78
N PHE A 287 -36.83 -4.47 2.38
CA PHE A 287 -36.03 -4.25 3.58
C PHE A 287 -34.54 -4.19 3.22
N TYR A 288 -33.90 -3.10 3.62
CA TYR A 288 -32.47 -2.85 3.42
C TYR A 288 -31.77 -2.71 4.77
N ARG A 289 -30.56 -3.28 4.86
CA ARG A 289 -29.71 -3.24 6.06
C ARG A 289 -28.25 -3.03 5.65
N GLU A 290 -27.43 -2.67 6.63
CA GLU A 290 -25.98 -2.70 6.51
C GLU A 290 -25.46 -4.15 6.42
N PRO A 291 -24.21 -4.38 5.96
CA PRO A 291 -23.66 -5.72 5.83
C PRO A 291 -23.63 -6.50 7.15
N PHE A 292 -23.98 -7.78 7.08
CA PHE A 292 -23.90 -8.68 8.24
C PHE A 292 -22.44 -9.11 8.49
N LEU A 293 -22.02 -9.01 9.76
CA LEU A 293 -20.69 -9.43 10.21
C LEU A 293 -20.65 -10.93 10.54
N ARG A 294 -21.73 -11.48 11.09
CA ARG A 294 -21.82 -12.85 11.58
C ARG A 294 -23.22 -13.45 11.37
N SER A 295 -23.41 -14.71 11.76
CA SER A 295 -24.73 -15.35 11.78
C SER A 295 -25.71 -14.58 12.69
N ASP A 296 -26.88 -14.29 12.15
CA ASP A 296 -27.93 -13.51 12.83
C ASP A 296 -29.28 -14.22 12.67
N TYR A 297 -29.78 -14.76 13.78
CA TYR A 297 -31.08 -15.43 13.88
C TYR A 297 -32.17 -14.50 14.46
N TRP A 298 -31.81 -13.24 14.73
CA TRP A 298 -32.61 -12.29 15.50
C TRP A 298 -33.36 -11.28 14.64
N ILE A 299 -33.19 -11.35 13.31
CA ILE A 299 -33.76 -10.43 12.33
C ILE A 299 -35.28 -10.32 12.48
N ARG A 300 -35.76 -9.07 12.52
CA ARG A 300 -37.18 -8.73 12.52
C ARG A 300 -37.52 -7.75 11.42
N PHE A 301 -38.35 -8.18 10.47
CA PHE A 301 -38.93 -7.31 9.47
C PHE A 301 -40.32 -6.87 9.93
N LEU A 302 -40.43 -5.60 10.35
CA LEU A 302 -41.68 -5.03 10.85
C LEU A 302 -42.61 -4.70 9.67
N VAL A 303 -43.80 -5.30 9.68
CA VAL A 303 -44.80 -5.15 8.64
C VAL A 303 -46.04 -4.44 9.19
N SER A 304 -46.55 -3.44 8.47
CA SER A 304 -47.87 -2.86 8.79
C SER A 304 -48.98 -3.79 8.28
N PRO A 305 -50.02 -4.08 9.07
CA PRO A 305 -51.21 -4.76 8.55
C PRO A 305 -51.90 -3.91 7.46
N PRO A 306 -52.73 -4.53 6.59
CA PRO A 306 -53.62 -3.79 5.70
C PRO A 306 -54.50 -2.82 6.50
N GLY A 307 -54.56 -1.54 6.07
CA GLY A 307 -55.22 -0.47 6.84
C GLY A 307 -54.49 -0.05 8.13
N GLY A 308 -53.26 -0.53 8.35
CA GLY A 308 -52.42 -0.15 9.48
C GLY A 308 -51.61 1.14 9.25
N ILE A 309 -50.64 1.37 10.13
CA ILE A 309 -49.88 2.63 10.24
C ILE A 309 -49.16 3.07 8.95
N ALA A 310 -48.76 2.14 8.06
CA ALA A 310 -48.10 2.47 6.79
C ALA A 310 -49.05 3.00 5.72
N GLU A 311 -50.36 2.91 5.91
CA GLU A 311 -51.37 3.38 4.94
C GLU A 311 -51.75 4.86 5.17
N TYR A 312 -51.26 5.50 6.24
CA TYR A 312 -51.48 6.92 6.55
C TYR A 312 -50.59 7.84 5.70
N ALA A 313 -49.36 7.42 5.38
CA ALA A 313 -48.49 8.17 4.48
C ALA A 313 -49.14 8.34 3.10
N SER A 314 -49.04 9.55 2.56
CA SER A 314 -49.47 9.86 1.19
C SER A 314 -48.70 8.99 0.19
N ARG A 315 -49.31 8.66 -0.95
CA ARG A 315 -48.75 7.76 -1.96
C ARG A 315 -48.99 8.29 -3.36
N SER A 316 -48.03 8.07 -4.23
CA SER A 316 -48.06 8.45 -5.64
C SER A 316 -47.14 7.57 -6.47
N ASP A 317 -47.36 7.51 -7.79
CA ASP A 317 -46.35 7.01 -8.72
C ASP A 317 -45.13 7.96 -8.80
N ASN A 318 -45.26 9.22 -8.35
CA ASN A 318 -44.24 10.27 -8.50
C ASN A 318 -43.25 10.40 -7.32
N HIS A 319 -43.46 9.71 -6.19
CA HIS A 319 -42.57 9.80 -5.03
C HIS A 319 -42.30 8.46 -4.33
N THR A 320 -41.15 8.40 -3.67
CA THR A 320 -40.71 7.28 -2.82
C THR A 320 -40.98 7.60 -1.35
N ASN A 321 -41.51 6.63 -0.61
CA ASN A 321 -41.66 6.73 0.85
C ASN A 321 -40.65 5.83 1.54
N LEU A 322 -39.94 6.36 2.54
CA LEU A 322 -38.98 5.61 3.35
C LEU A 322 -39.46 5.50 4.81
N LEU A 323 -39.25 4.34 5.42
CA LEU A 323 -39.21 4.19 6.87
C LEU A 323 -37.78 3.92 7.30
N ILE A 324 -37.19 4.86 8.03
CA ILE A 324 -35.84 4.78 8.58
C ILE A 324 -35.92 4.27 10.02
N ILE A 325 -35.27 3.16 10.33
CA ILE A 325 -35.26 2.53 11.66
C ILE A 325 -33.82 2.51 12.20
N ARG A 326 -33.64 2.85 13.47
CA ARG A 326 -32.42 2.56 14.25
C ARG A 326 -32.83 2.24 15.69
N TYR A 327 -32.41 1.11 16.26
CA TYR A 327 -32.68 0.77 17.67
C TYR A 327 -31.75 1.50 18.65
N LYS A 328 -31.57 2.79 18.39
CA LYS A 328 -30.87 3.82 19.14
C LYS A 328 -31.49 5.12 18.65
N GLU A 329 -32.15 5.87 19.54
CA GLU A 329 -32.93 7.06 19.18
C GLU A 329 -32.13 8.02 18.30
N ILE A 330 -32.74 8.61 17.27
CA ILE A 330 -32.07 9.56 16.37
C ILE A 330 -32.29 10.97 16.93
N LEU A 331 -31.19 11.66 17.27
CA LEU A 331 -31.21 12.93 18.00
C LEU A 331 -30.39 14.00 17.29
N THR A 332 -31.03 14.94 16.61
CA THR A 332 -30.36 16.12 16.02
C THR A 332 -30.41 17.34 16.96
N GLY A 333 -31.14 17.26 18.08
CA GLY A 333 -31.22 18.28 19.13
C GLY A 333 -30.34 17.99 20.35
N TYR A 334 -29.68 19.04 20.86
CA TYR A 334 -28.71 18.99 21.96
C TYR A 334 -29.35 18.96 23.36
N ASP A 335 -28.68 18.31 24.33
CA ASP A 335 -29.03 18.35 25.75
C ASP A 335 -27.78 18.44 26.65
N ASP A 336 -27.54 19.62 27.23
CA ASP A 336 -26.39 19.90 28.11
C ASP A 336 -26.29 18.98 29.34
N SER A 337 -27.41 18.44 29.81
CA SER A 337 -27.47 17.73 31.10
C SER A 337 -26.92 16.32 31.03
N TYR A 338 -27.18 15.59 29.93
CA TYR A 338 -26.89 14.16 29.83
C TYR A 338 -26.39 13.73 28.44
N VAL A 339 -27.03 14.17 27.36
CA VAL A 339 -26.70 13.72 25.98
C VAL A 339 -26.02 14.85 25.20
N LYS A 340 -24.70 14.93 25.37
CA LYS A 340 -23.84 16.03 24.89
C LYS A 340 -23.36 15.91 23.44
N ALA A 341 -23.98 15.04 22.64
CA ALA A 341 -23.66 14.84 21.23
C ALA A 341 -24.94 14.53 20.44
N VAL A 342 -24.96 14.95 19.17
CA VAL A 342 -26.10 14.81 18.27
C VAL A 342 -25.72 13.97 17.04
N ASP A 343 -26.69 13.25 16.52
CA ASP A 343 -26.63 12.61 15.21
C ASP A 343 -26.87 13.66 14.12
N ASP A 344 -26.48 13.34 12.89
CA ASP A 344 -26.88 14.08 11.68
C ASP A 344 -27.43 13.06 10.66
N LEU A 345 -28.73 13.14 10.38
CA LEU A 345 -29.43 12.27 9.44
C LEU A 345 -29.66 13.00 8.12
N ARG A 346 -29.08 12.46 7.05
CA ARG A 346 -29.14 13.04 5.71
C ARG A 346 -29.73 12.10 4.66
N ILE A 347 -30.45 12.67 3.71
CA ILE A 347 -30.95 11.99 2.51
C ILE A 347 -30.40 12.75 1.30
N ASN A 348 -29.65 12.07 0.44
CA ASN A 348 -28.95 12.64 -0.73
C ASN A 348 -28.01 13.82 -0.40
N GLY A 349 -27.61 13.97 0.86
CA GLY A 349 -26.75 15.05 1.35
C GLY A 349 -27.50 16.15 2.12
N ASP A 350 -28.83 16.20 2.02
CA ASP A 350 -29.68 17.15 2.74
C ASP A 350 -30.01 16.66 4.14
N ALA A 351 -29.84 17.52 5.16
CA ALA A 351 -30.18 17.19 6.54
C ALA A 351 -31.70 17.23 6.74
N VAL A 352 -32.31 16.08 7.04
CA VAL A 352 -33.78 15.94 7.01
C VAL A 352 -34.48 16.00 8.36
N CYS A 353 -33.81 15.75 9.50
CA CYS A 353 -34.47 15.87 10.81
C CYS A 353 -34.11 17.14 11.57
N ASP A 354 -35.10 18.02 11.73
CA ASP A 354 -34.96 19.26 12.50
C ASP A 354 -34.67 18.99 14.00
N PRO A 355 -33.73 19.73 14.63
CA PRO A 355 -33.40 19.64 16.06
C PRO A 355 -34.55 19.86 17.06
N ARG A 356 -35.70 20.37 16.60
CA ARG A 356 -36.95 20.50 17.38
C ARG A 356 -37.82 19.24 17.31
N ILE A 357 -37.58 18.37 16.33
CA ILE A 357 -38.34 17.13 16.07
C ILE A 357 -37.58 15.91 16.60
N CYS A 358 -36.32 15.75 16.20
CA CYS A 358 -35.43 14.68 16.68
C CYS A 358 -34.69 15.13 17.95
N ASN A 359 -35.41 15.27 19.06
CA ASN A 359 -34.86 15.71 20.35
C ASN A 359 -35.33 14.80 21.50
N VAL A 360 -34.58 14.84 22.60
CA VAL A 360 -34.85 14.14 23.86
C VAL A 360 -36.12 14.62 24.60
N SER A 361 -36.77 15.67 24.09
CA SER A 361 -37.94 16.31 24.70
C SER A 361 -39.22 15.45 24.70
N LYS A 362 -39.26 14.34 23.94
CA LYS A 362 -40.34 13.34 24.07
C LYS A 362 -40.22 12.61 25.42
N PRO A 363 -41.34 12.19 26.07
CA PRO A 363 -41.32 11.49 27.36
C PRO A 363 -40.48 10.21 27.46
N LEU A 364 -40.04 9.68 26.31
CA LEU A 364 -39.23 8.46 26.17
C LEU A 364 -37.98 8.68 25.29
N ASN A 365 -37.35 9.86 25.39
CA ASN A 365 -36.00 10.17 24.89
C ASN A 365 -35.76 10.24 23.36
N GLY A 366 -36.77 10.13 22.49
CA GLY A 366 -36.65 10.45 21.05
C GLY A 366 -37.32 9.43 20.10
N PRO A 367 -37.19 9.61 18.77
CA PRO A 367 -37.68 8.66 17.79
C PRO A 367 -36.63 7.57 17.43
N THR A 368 -37.05 6.32 17.29
CA THR A 368 -36.27 5.23 16.65
C THR A 368 -36.77 4.88 15.25
N GLY A 369 -37.97 5.35 14.87
CA GLY A 369 -38.54 5.23 13.53
C GLY A 369 -38.89 6.60 12.95
N ILE A 370 -38.39 6.90 11.75
CA ILE A 370 -38.67 8.16 11.03
C ILE A 370 -39.33 7.84 9.70
N TRP A 371 -40.55 8.35 9.50
CA TRP A 371 -41.29 8.26 8.25
C TRP A 371 -40.95 9.45 7.36
N ILE A 372 -40.53 9.17 6.12
CA ILE A 372 -40.20 10.16 5.10
C ILE A 372 -41.16 9.95 3.92
N PHE A 373 -41.94 10.97 3.58
CA PHE A 373 -42.90 10.96 2.48
C PHE A 373 -43.24 12.40 2.06
N ASP A 374 -43.75 12.60 0.85
CA ASP A 374 -44.28 13.88 0.38
C ASP A 374 -45.76 13.97 0.77
N ASN A 375 -46.05 14.84 1.73
CA ASN A 375 -47.35 14.94 2.39
C ASN A 375 -48.34 15.68 1.50
N ASN A 376 -49.52 15.10 1.29
CA ASN A 376 -50.51 15.53 0.28
C ASN A 376 -50.09 15.28 -1.19
N SER A 377 -48.92 14.68 -1.44
CA SER A 377 -48.39 14.40 -2.79
C SER A 377 -48.21 15.67 -3.65
N ASP A 378 -47.77 16.78 -3.06
CA ASP A 378 -47.66 18.10 -3.70
C ASP A 378 -46.25 18.42 -4.25
N ARG A 379 -45.28 17.52 -4.01
CA ARG A 379 -43.87 17.59 -4.42
C ARG A 379 -43.04 18.69 -3.74
N GLN A 380 -43.43 19.11 -2.54
CA GLN A 380 -42.66 20.04 -1.72
C GLN A 380 -42.04 19.31 -0.51
N SER A 381 -41.07 19.96 0.14
CA SER A 381 -40.42 19.44 1.35
C SER A 381 -40.61 20.44 2.48
N VAL A 382 -41.38 20.07 3.50
CA VAL A 382 -41.71 20.92 4.66
C VAL A 382 -41.23 20.24 5.95
N LEU A 383 -39.92 20.33 6.21
CA LEU A 383 -39.26 19.63 7.33
C LEU A 383 -39.81 19.97 8.73
N TYR A 384 -40.58 21.06 8.90
CA TYR A 384 -41.21 21.46 10.15
C TYR A 384 -42.53 22.22 9.90
N PRO A 385 -43.61 21.98 10.66
CA PRO A 385 -43.74 21.05 11.80
C PRO A 385 -43.75 19.57 11.37
N PRO A 386 -43.47 18.63 12.29
CA PRO A 386 -43.57 17.20 11.99
C PRO A 386 -45.01 16.78 11.71
N ASP A 387 -45.21 15.67 10.98
CA ASP A 387 -46.54 15.11 10.78
C ASP A 387 -47.20 14.78 12.13
N PRO A 388 -48.41 15.29 12.40
CA PRO A 388 -49.03 15.19 13.72
C PRO A 388 -49.43 13.76 14.10
N PHE A 389 -49.73 12.88 13.14
CA PHE A 389 -50.13 11.50 13.42
C PHE A 389 -48.92 10.66 13.81
N TYR A 390 -47.87 10.65 12.99
CA TYR A 390 -46.65 9.90 13.26
C TYR A 390 -45.90 10.46 14.47
N HIS A 391 -45.89 11.79 14.67
CA HIS A 391 -45.24 12.38 15.84
C HIS A 391 -45.96 12.08 17.17
N ALA A 392 -47.26 11.79 17.12
CA ALA A 392 -48.02 11.33 18.29
C ALA A 392 -47.80 9.83 18.62
N GLN A 393 -47.25 9.04 17.70
CA GLN A 393 -46.96 7.63 17.97
C GLN A 393 -45.70 7.44 18.84
N ALA A 394 -45.68 6.38 19.64
CA ALA A 394 -44.52 6.01 20.43
C ALA A 394 -43.29 5.76 19.53
N PHE A 395 -42.15 6.34 19.92
CA PHE A 395 -40.84 6.23 19.27
C PHE A 395 -40.80 6.63 17.79
N GLN A 396 -41.78 7.39 17.30
CA GLN A 396 -41.89 7.72 15.88
C GLN A 396 -42.03 9.21 15.64
N THR A 397 -41.74 9.61 14.40
CA THR A 397 -42.09 10.92 13.83
C THR A 397 -42.24 10.79 12.32
N GLY A 398 -42.99 11.71 11.70
CA GLY A 398 -43.06 11.85 10.25
C GLY A 398 -42.50 13.19 9.83
N ILE A 399 -41.86 13.22 8.67
CA ILE A 399 -41.21 14.40 8.08
C ILE A 399 -41.65 14.49 6.63
N ASP A 400 -42.15 15.66 6.25
CA ASP A 400 -42.58 15.95 4.89
C ASP A 400 -41.37 16.30 4.02
N TYR A 401 -40.99 15.40 3.13
CA TYR A 401 -39.81 15.52 2.29
C TYR A 401 -40.00 14.76 0.98
N TYR A 402 -40.00 15.50 -0.14
CA TYR A 402 -40.17 14.95 -1.46
C TYR A 402 -38.92 14.22 -1.97
N ILE A 403 -39.10 12.94 -2.30
CA ILE A 403 -38.11 12.11 -2.98
C ILE A 403 -38.73 11.64 -4.30
N PRO A 404 -38.22 12.05 -5.47
CA PRO A 404 -38.80 11.69 -6.76
C PRO A 404 -38.70 10.17 -7.02
N ALA A 405 -39.81 9.57 -7.46
CA ALA A 405 -39.81 8.22 -8.01
C ALA A 405 -39.81 8.28 -9.53
N GLU A 406 -38.82 7.60 -10.11
CA GLU A 406 -38.65 7.34 -11.54
C GLU A 406 -38.51 5.80 -11.71
N PRO A 407 -38.46 5.22 -12.93
CA PRO A 407 -37.98 3.86 -13.10
C PRO A 407 -36.62 3.72 -12.41
N PRO A 408 -36.35 2.69 -11.58
CA PRO A 408 -35.26 2.69 -10.61
C PRO A 408 -33.87 2.70 -11.27
N SER A 409 -33.37 3.90 -11.54
CA SER A 409 -32.07 4.22 -12.13
C SER A 409 -31.22 5.12 -11.23
N GLU A 410 -31.84 5.80 -10.26
CA GLU A 410 -31.16 6.66 -9.29
C GLU A 410 -31.18 6.06 -7.89
N SER A 411 -30.10 6.29 -7.14
CA SER A 411 -29.90 5.74 -5.80
C SER A 411 -30.17 6.80 -4.74
N ILE A 412 -31.05 6.50 -3.80
CA ILE A 412 -31.27 7.33 -2.62
C ILE A 412 -30.22 6.98 -1.58
N ASN A 413 -29.33 7.93 -1.29
CA ASN A 413 -28.28 7.80 -0.28
C ASN A 413 -28.83 8.26 1.08
N VAL A 414 -29.12 7.34 2.00
CA VAL A 414 -29.46 7.67 3.39
C VAL A 414 -28.22 7.48 4.25
N THR A 415 -27.75 8.57 4.87
CA THR A 415 -26.53 8.60 5.68
C THR A 415 -26.85 9.11 7.08
N ILE A 416 -26.32 8.44 8.10
CA ILE A 416 -26.33 8.93 9.47
C ILE A 416 -24.89 9.07 9.99
N PHE A 417 -24.54 10.28 10.43
CA PHE A 417 -23.37 10.52 11.27
C PHE A 417 -23.83 10.26 12.70
N ASP A 418 -23.22 9.27 13.36
CA ASP A 418 -23.68 8.79 14.65
C ASP A 418 -23.10 9.62 15.80
N ARG A 419 -23.93 10.00 16.78
CA ARG A 419 -23.52 10.82 17.93
C ARG A 419 -22.40 10.22 18.80
N SER A 420 -22.17 8.92 18.70
CA SER A 420 -21.09 8.19 19.39
C SER A 420 -19.82 8.07 18.56
N GLY A 421 -19.81 8.60 17.33
CA GLY A 421 -18.69 8.57 16.40
C GLY A 421 -18.91 7.63 15.21
N GLY A 422 -18.45 8.06 14.03
CA GLY A 422 -18.50 7.31 12.78
C GLY A 422 -19.73 7.58 11.91
N VAL A 423 -19.79 6.93 10.76
CA VAL A 423 -20.76 7.20 9.68
C VAL A 423 -21.31 5.88 9.12
N GLN A 424 -22.62 5.84 8.90
CA GLN A 424 -23.31 4.69 8.31
C GLN A 424 -24.12 5.16 7.09
N THR A 425 -24.04 4.44 5.98
CA THR A 425 -24.75 4.79 4.72
C THR A 425 -25.42 3.57 4.09
N ILE A 426 -26.75 3.61 4.03
CA ILE A 426 -27.59 2.66 3.28
C ILE A 426 -28.03 3.36 1.99
N LYS A 427 -27.90 2.66 0.87
CA LYS A 427 -28.32 3.12 -0.45
C LYS A 427 -29.46 2.26 -0.96
N VAL A 428 -30.52 2.87 -1.50
CA VAL A 428 -31.73 2.15 -1.94
C VAL A 428 -32.26 2.74 -3.27
N PRO A 429 -32.93 1.94 -4.13
CA PRO A 429 -33.60 2.47 -5.31
C PRO A 429 -34.83 3.33 -4.96
N ASN A 430 -35.17 4.28 -5.82
CA ASN A 430 -36.33 5.17 -5.67
C ASN A 430 -37.67 4.53 -6.08
N TRP A 431 -38.03 3.45 -5.39
CA TRP A 431 -39.29 2.72 -5.62
C TRP A 431 -40.55 3.57 -5.40
N LYS A 432 -41.45 3.57 -6.38
CA LYS A 432 -42.72 4.31 -6.31
C LYS A 432 -43.64 3.84 -5.16
N SER A 433 -44.07 4.78 -4.32
CA SER A 433 -44.85 4.51 -3.09
C SER A 433 -46.26 3.94 -3.32
N SER A 434 -46.80 4.06 -4.53
CA SER A 434 -48.08 3.47 -4.94
C SER A 434 -48.09 1.94 -4.76
N GLU A 435 -47.04 1.26 -5.22
CA GLU A 435 -46.91 -0.21 -5.25
C GLU A 435 -45.90 -0.75 -4.23
N HIS A 436 -44.95 0.07 -3.77
CA HIS A 436 -43.82 -0.36 -2.94
C HIS A 436 -43.82 0.29 -1.54
N ARG A 437 -43.17 -0.38 -0.58
CA ARG A 437 -42.77 0.20 0.71
C ARG A 437 -41.28 -0.03 0.90
N VAL A 438 -40.52 1.01 1.22
CA VAL A 438 -39.07 0.93 1.44
C VAL A 438 -38.78 1.12 2.92
N ILE A 439 -38.14 0.13 3.54
CA ILE A 439 -37.75 0.14 4.95
C ILE A 439 -36.25 -0.05 5.00
N LEU A 440 -35.53 0.83 5.70
CA LEU A 440 -34.10 0.70 5.93
C LEU A 440 -33.79 0.73 7.43
N GLN A 441 -33.06 -0.27 7.90
CA GLN A 441 -32.65 -0.38 9.30
C GLN A 441 -31.13 -0.23 9.41
N PHE A 442 -30.70 0.86 10.04
CA PHE A 442 -29.32 1.06 10.47
C PHE A 442 -29.00 0.20 11.70
N ASN A 443 -27.74 -0.17 11.85
CA ASN A 443 -27.25 -0.77 13.08
C ASN A 443 -27.37 0.23 14.24
N ASP A 444 -27.64 -0.29 15.44
CA ASP A 444 -27.68 0.48 16.69
C ASP A 444 -26.28 0.75 17.29
N TYR A 445 -25.24 0.31 16.60
CA TYR A 445 -23.83 0.51 16.91
C TYR A 445 -23.08 0.93 15.65
N VAL A 446 -22.02 1.74 15.79
CA VAL A 446 -21.01 1.90 14.74
C VAL A 446 -19.78 1.10 15.12
N GLN A 447 -19.32 0.25 14.20
CA GLN A 447 -18.06 -0.47 14.28
C GLN A 447 -17.36 -0.27 12.93
N THR A 448 -16.29 0.51 12.90
CA THR A 448 -15.56 0.83 11.67
C THR A 448 -14.91 -0.42 11.10
N PHE A 449 -15.22 -0.76 9.84
CA PHE A 449 -14.33 -1.63 9.06
C PHE A 449 -12.94 -0.95 9.00
N PRO A 450 -11.84 -1.64 9.35
CA PRO A 450 -11.67 -3.10 9.31
C PRO A 450 -11.56 -3.76 10.70
N LEU A 451 -12.62 -4.45 11.16
CA LEU A 451 -12.53 -5.42 12.29
C LEU A 451 -11.97 -6.79 11.88
N LEU A 452 -11.71 -6.98 10.58
CA LEU A 452 -10.82 -8.00 10.04
C LEU A 452 -9.81 -7.28 9.16
N SER A 453 -8.53 -7.42 9.47
CA SER A 453 -7.54 -7.38 8.41
C SER A 453 -7.62 -8.68 7.59
N PRO A 454 -7.04 -8.73 6.36
CA PRO A 454 -6.92 -9.98 5.60
C PRO A 454 -6.30 -11.14 6.40
N ASN A 455 -5.57 -10.82 7.48
CA ASN A 455 -4.70 -11.72 8.24
C ASN A 455 -5.15 -11.99 9.68
N GLY A 456 -6.43 -11.78 9.98
CA GLY A 456 -7.09 -12.49 11.10
C GLY A 456 -6.78 -12.02 12.52
N ILE A 457 -6.22 -10.81 12.73
CA ILE A 457 -6.23 -10.15 14.06
C ILE A 457 -7.53 -9.31 14.18
N PRO A 458 -8.44 -9.63 15.11
CA PRO A 458 -9.65 -8.84 15.37
C PRO A 458 -9.37 -7.70 16.37
N ALA A 459 -10.00 -6.54 16.20
CA ALA A 459 -9.81 -5.36 17.07
C ALA A 459 -10.47 -5.47 18.47
N VAL A 460 -10.48 -6.68 19.02
CA VAL A 460 -10.76 -6.98 20.43
C VAL A 460 -9.48 -7.13 21.24
N ASP A 461 -8.33 -7.11 20.56
CA ASP A 461 -6.98 -7.10 21.10
C ASP A 461 -6.54 -5.71 21.63
N ALA A 462 -7.25 -4.62 21.30
CA ALA A 462 -6.89 -3.29 21.76
C ALA A 462 -8.05 -2.27 21.81
N GLU A 463 -7.96 -1.31 22.73
CA GLU A 463 -8.84 -0.14 22.88
C GLU A 463 -7.99 1.14 22.95
N ILE A 464 -8.31 2.14 22.12
CA ILE A 464 -7.68 3.46 22.18
C ILE A 464 -8.28 4.23 23.37
N LEU A 465 -7.48 4.43 24.43
CA LEU A 465 -7.92 5.17 25.62
C LEU A 465 -7.82 6.68 25.42
N VAL A 466 -6.76 7.15 24.75
CA VAL A 466 -6.51 8.58 24.50
C VAL A 466 -6.02 8.74 23.06
N PRO A 467 -6.86 9.22 22.12
CA PRO A 467 -6.55 9.22 20.68
C PRO A 467 -5.43 10.20 20.29
N THR A 468 -5.32 11.32 21.00
CA THR A 468 -4.22 12.29 20.92
C THR A 468 -3.81 12.61 22.34
N TYR A 469 -2.59 12.26 22.73
CA TYR A 469 -2.20 12.28 24.14
C TYR A 469 -1.79 13.68 24.64
N ALA A 470 -0.94 14.40 23.91
CA ALA A 470 -0.53 15.76 24.25
C ALA A 470 -0.10 16.59 23.04
N ASP A 471 -0.15 17.91 23.18
CA ASP A 471 0.63 18.83 22.34
C ASP A 471 2.01 19.06 23.01
N PRO A 472 3.11 18.56 22.44
CA PRO A 472 4.44 18.74 23.01
C PRO A 472 4.99 20.16 22.90
N PHE A 473 4.37 21.05 22.12
CA PHE A 473 4.76 22.46 22.06
C PHE A 473 4.14 23.30 23.20
N ALA A 474 3.02 22.85 23.77
CA ALA A 474 2.39 23.46 24.95
C ALA A 474 3.07 23.11 26.28
N VAL A 475 3.96 22.11 26.31
CA VAL A 475 4.68 21.66 27.52
C VAL A 475 5.62 22.75 28.03
N ASP A 476 5.59 23.03 29.34
CA ASP A 476 6.52 23.94 30.01
C ASP A 476 7.87 23.26 30.27
N ILE A 477 8.93 23.82 29.71
CA ILE A 477 10.33 23.35 29.83
C ILE A 477 11.18 24.28 30.72
N SER A 478 10.58 25.31 31.33
CA SER A 478 11.29 26.31 32.12
C SER A 478 11.75 25.80 33.50
N SER A 479 11.17 24.70 33.98
CA SER A 479 11.54 24.00 35.21
C SER A 479 12.69 23.01 35.04
N MET A 480 13.09 22.71 33.79
CA MET A 480 14.20 21.80 33.49
C MET A 480 15.56 22.52 33.67
N PRO A 481 16.61 21.85 34.17
CA PRO A 481 17.93 22.45 34.30
C PRO A 481 18.52 22.76 32.92
N LYS A 482 19.27 23.86 32.81
CA LYS A 482 19.96 24.22 31.56
C LYS A 482 21.26 23.44 31.37
N LEU A 483 21.74 23.35 30.13
CA LEU A 483 22.95 22.60 29.77
C LEU A 483 24.21 23.11 30.50
N ASP A 484 24.32 24.43 30.72
CA ASP A 484 25.41 25.05 31.44
C ASP A 484 25.36 24.78 32.96
N GLU A 485 24.16 24.64 33.52
CA GLU A 485 23.91 24.28 34.93
C GLU A 485 24.29 22.82 35.26
N LEU A 486 24.35 21.92 34.27
CA LEU A 486 24.79 20.52 34.47
C LEU A 486 26.29 20.45 34.79
N SER A 487 26.64 20.03 36.02
CA SER A 487 28.01 20.06 36.55
C SER A 487 28.80 18.75 36.46
N GLU A 488 28.15 17.64 36.10
CA GLU A 488 28.78 16.31 36.03
C GLU A 488 29.55 16.07 34.72
N THR A 489 30.44 15.07 34.72
CA THR A 489 31.23 14.64 33.56
C THR A 489 30.85 13.24 33.11
N GLY A 490 30.61 13.05 31.81
CA GLY A 490 30.17 11.78 31.23
C GLY A 490 28.69 11.83 30.83
N TRP A 491 27.97 10.72 30.99
CA TRP A 491 26.52 10.67 30.83
C TRP A 491 25.83 11.21 32.08
N ILE A 492 24.93 12.17 31.88
CA ILE A 492 24.13 12.87 32.89
C ILE A 492 22.65 12.55 32.64
N LYS A 493 21.88 12.26 33.69
CA LYS A 493 20.43 12.06 33.59
C LYS A 493 19.71 13.41 33.64
N VAL A 494 18.79 13.67 32.71
CA VAL A 494 17.88 14.83 32.76
C VAL A 494 16.45 14.31 32.63
N ASP A 495 15.66 14.42 33.69
CA ASP A 495 14.26 14.02 33.71
C ASP A 495 13.40 14.94 32.83
N LEU A 496 12.46 14.35 32.08
CA LEU A 496 11.49 15.10 31.29
C LEU A 496 10.22 15.40 32.13
N PRO A 497 9.60 16.58 31.96
CA PRO A 497 8.40 16.96 32.71
C PRO A 497 7.15 16.22 32.21
N GLU A 498 6.09 16.20 33.03
CA GLU A 498 4.75 15.83 32.55
C GLU A 498 4.37 16.63 31.28
N PRO A 499 3.79 15.99 30.25
CA PRO A 499 3.26 14.62 30.21
C PRO A 499 4.25 13.59 29.61
N CYS A 500 5.56 13.81 29.59
CA CYS A 500 6.51 12.83 29.03
C CYS A 500 6.55 11.55 29.87
N LYS A 501 6.41 10.38 29.24
CA LYS A 501 6.33 9.07 29.91
C LYS A 501 7.06 7.94 29.19
N THR A 502 7.38 6.88 29.94
CA THR A 502 7.74 5.56 29.39
C THR A 502 6.50 4.85 28.85
N GLY A 503 6.68 3.76 28.10
CA GLY A 503 5.56 2.96 27.58
C GLY A 503 4.63 2.41 28.67
N ASN A 504 5.14 2.12 29.87
CA ASN A 504 4.30 1.70 31.02
C ASN A 504 3.67 2.88 31.80
N GLY A 505 3.90 4.13 31.40
CA GLY A 505 3.33 5.31 32.06
C GLY A 505 4.13 5.83 33.27
N ASN A 506 5.39 5.42 33.42
CA ASN A 506 6.31 5.96 34.43
C ASN A 506 7.02 7.21 33.91
N ASP A 507 7.64 7.97 34.81
CA ASP A 507 8.45 9.15 34.45
C ASP A 507 9.66 8.75 33.56
N THR A 508 9.99 9.60 32.61
CA THR A 508 11.01 9.35 31.59
C THR A 508 12.11 10.41 31.61
N PHE A 509 13.25 10.10 30.99
CA PHE A 509 14.43 10.97 31.00
C PHE A 509 15.19 10.88 29.68
N ILE A 510 16.04 11.88 29.44
CA ILE A 510 17.08 11.86 28.42
C ILE A 510 18.46 11.71 29.07
N MET A 511 19.43 11.23 28.29
CA MET A 511 20.83 11.16 28.72
C MET A 511 21.63 12.21 27.96
N VAL A 512 22.42 13.00 28.68
CA VAL A 512 23.14 14.15 28.13
C VAL A 512 24.62 13.98 28.39
N ARG A 513 25.45 14.24 27.38
CA ARG A 513 26.90 14.36 27.50
C ARG A 513 27.34 15.69 26.94
N LYS A 514 28.03 16.50 27.76
CA LYS A 514 28.57 17.80 27.35
C LYS A 514 29.80 17.60 26.45
N GLY A 515 29.88 18.34 25.35
CA GLY A 515 31.05 18.36 24.48
C GLY A 515 32.23 19.13 25.08
N SER A 516 33.35 19.18 24.36
CA SER A 516 34.58 19.84 24.82
C SER A 516 35.30 20.61 23.71
N GLY A 517 36.04 21.65 24.09
CA GLY A 517 36.74 22.55 23.17
C GLY A 517 35.79 23.18 22.13
N ASP A 518 36.33 23.43 20.94
CA ASP A 518 35.60 24.03 19.79
C ASP A 518 34.48 23.12 19.23
N ASN A 519 34.35 21.88 19.72
CA ASN A 519 33.28 20.95 19.36
C ASN A 519 32.10 20.98 20.34
N ALA A 520 32.20 21.70 21.48
CA ALA A 520 31.13 21.78 22.47
C ALA A 520 29.83 22.41 21.91
N THR A 521 29.94 23.30 20.93
CA THR A 521 28.83 23.94 20.21
C THR A 521 28.27 23.10 19.05
N LYS A 522 28.69 21.84 18.90
CA LYS A 522 28.11 20.90 17.94
C LYS A 522 27.24 19.88 18.66
N LEU A 523 26.02 19.66 18.15
CA LEU A 523 25.00 18.81 18.76
C LEU A 523 24.75 17.55 17.94
N LEU A 524 24.78 16.39 18.60
CA LEU A 524 24.17 15.15 18.14
C LEU A 524 22.92 14.85 18.98
N ILE A 525 21.77 14.69 18.34
CA ILE A 525 20.57 14.09 18.91
C ILE A 525 20.50 12.65 18.43
N TYR A 526 20.52 11.68 19.34
CA TYR A 526 20.47 10.26 19.01
C TYR A 526 19.16 9.63 19.51
N PHE A 527 18.40 9.03 18.60
CA PHE A 527 17.21 8.24 18.91
C PHE A 527 17.56 6.77 19.09
N GLU A 528 17.24 6.20 20.26
CA GLU A 528 17.52 4.80 20.56
C GLU A 528 16.65 3.83 19.75
N GLY A 529 17.21 2.66 19.41
CA GLY A 529 16.51 1.52 18.82
C GLY A 529 15.97 0.53 19.86
N GLY A 530 14.95 -0.26 19.53
CA GLY A 530 14.47 -1.30 20.45
C GLY A 530 13.19 -2.03 20.06
N GLY A 531 12.98 -2.24 18.76
CA GLY A 531 11.76 -2.88 18.23
C GLY A 531 10.52 -1.99 18.30
N ALA A 532 9.34 -2.59 18.40
CA ALA A 532 8.05 -1.89 18.50
C ALA A 532 6.94 -2.84 19.00
N CYS A 533 5.74 -2.33 19.28
CA CYS A 533 4.58 -3.18 19.55
C CYS A 533 3.23 -2.59 19.10
N VAL A 534 2.27 -3.47 18.79
CA VAL A 534 0.95 -3.13 18.21
C VAL A 534 -0.22 -3.95 18.78
N ASP A 535 0.06 -4.92 19.64
CA ASP A 535 -0.87 -5.83 20.31
C ASP A 535 -0.29 -6.29 21.66
N PHE A 536 -1.03 -7.10 22.43
CA PHE A 536 -0.58 -7.58 23.74
C PHE A 536 0.72 -8.41 23.72
N LEU A 537 0.90 -9.26 22.70
CA LEU A 537 2.04 -10.19 22.63
C LEU A 537 3.32 -9.42 22.25
N THR A 538 3.23 -8.58 21.22
CA THR A 538 4.31 -7.70 20.78
C THR A 538 4.74 -6.73 21.87
N CYS A 539 3.82 -6.24 22.72
CA CYS A 539 4.13 -5.36 23.86
C CYS A 539 4.69 -6.08 25.10
N ARG A 540 5.19 -7.31 24.94
CA ARG A 540 6.04 -7.98 25.95
C ARG A 540 7.52 -7.71 25.65
N PRO A 541 8.41 -7.78 26.66
CA PRO A 541 9.85 -7.79 26.44
C PRO A 541 10.27 -8.89 25.45
N LEU A 542 11.32 -8.64 24.67
CA LEU A 542 11.90 -9.62 23.73
C LEU A 542 12.29 -10.93 24.43
N THR A 543 12.76 -10.84 25.67
CA THR A 543 13.09 -11.99 26.55
C THR A 543 11.88 -12.85 26.94
N GLU A 544 10.67 -12.32 26.76
CA GLU A 544 9.39 -12.99 27.00
C GLU A 544 8.67 -13.43 25.71
N GLY A 545 9.31 -13.28 24.55
CA GLY A 545 8.72 -13.59 23.24
C GLY A 545 7.86 -12.48 22.65
N GLY A 546 7.94 -11.24 23.17
CA GLY A 546 7.43 -10.06 22.47
C GLY A 546 8.47 -9.43 21.54
N THR A 547 8.25 -8.18 21.15
CA THR A 547 9.05 -7.51 20.10
C THR A 547 9.64 -6.16 20.53
N VAL A 548 9.41 -5.70 21.76
CA VAL A 548 10.09 -4.54 22.34
C VAL A 548 11.24 -4.96 23.24
N VAL A 549 12.36 -4.24 23.22
CA VAL A 549 13.47 -4.48 24.16
C VAL A 549 13.06 -4.10 25.59
N LYS A 550 12.39 -2.96 25.76
CA LYS A 550 11.94 -2.43 27.05
C LYS A 550 10.75 -1.47 26.90
N LEU A 551 9.95 -1.36 27.97
CA LEU A 551 8.85 -0.39 28.11
C LEU A 551 9.02 0.57 29.32
N ASP A 552 10.11 0.40 30.05
CA ASP A 552 10.60 1.29 31.11
C ASP A 552 12.10 1.52 30.94
N LEU A 553 12.65 2.52 31.62
CA LEU A 553 14.03 2.96 31.46
C LEU A 553 14.83 2.82 32.77
N ASN A 554 16.04 2.28 32.66
CA ASN A 554 17.03 2.29 33.73
C ASN A 554 18.30 3.01 33.23
N PHE A 555 18.68 4.08 33.92
CA PHE A 555 19.80 4.95 33.52
C PHE A 555 21.15 4.24 33.55
N GLU A 556 21.43 3.43 34.58
CA GLU A 556 22.73 2.74 34.69
C GLU A 556 22.84 1.56 33.70
N GLU A 557 21.73 0.90 33.36
CA GLU A 557 21.71 -0.13 32.31
C GLU A 557 21.98 0.47 30.92
N LEU A 558 21.32 1.58 30.57
CA LEU A 558 21.56 2.30 29.31
C LEU A 558 23.01 2.80 29.21
N LYS A 559 23.52 3.42 30.28
CA LYS A 559 24.89 3.91 30.39
C LYS A 559 25.93 2.79 30.28
N ALA A 560 25.61 1.58 30.74
CA ALA A 560 26.46 0.41 30.56
C ALA A 560 26.37 -0.17 29.14
N ALA A 561 25.20 -0.17 28.51
CA ALA A 561 24.98 -0.72 27.17
C ALA A 561 25.61 0.15 26.04
N TYR A 562 25.55 1.48 26.15
CA TYR A 562 26.00 2.40 25.11
C TYR A 562 27.44 2.89 25.33
N ASN A 563 28.40 2.02 25.02
CA ASN A 563 29.85 2.28 25.15
C ASN A 563 30.71 1.94 23.90
N MET A 564 30.11 1.38 22.85
CA MET A 564 30.75 1.00 21.58
C MET A 564 30.41 1.98 20.44
N GLY A 565 31.05 1.84 19.27
CA GLY A 565 30.72 2.61 18.07
C GLY A 565 30.85 4.12 18.28
N ILE A 566 29.80 4.89 17.94
CA ILE A 566 29.76 6.34 18.17
C ILE A 566 29.77 6.73 19.66
N PHE A 567 29.51 5.79 20.58
CA PHE A 567 29.58 6.00 22.02
C PHE A 567 30.93 5.58 22.64
N ASN A 568 31.83 4.98 21.84
CA ASN A 568 33.21 4.80 22.23
C ASN A 568 33.96 6.13 22.08
N PHE A 569 33.82 7.00 23.09
CA PHE A 569 34.46 8.32 23.12
C PHE A 569 35.99 8.27 23.28
N SER A 570 36.58 7.09 23.51
CA SER A 570 38.03 6.91 23.57
C SER A 570 38.66 6.69 22.18
N ASN A 571 37.88 6.30 21.18
CA ASN A 571 38.39 6.03 19.83
C ASN A 571 38.64 7.36 19.08
N PRO A 572 39.89 7.62 18.60
CA PRO A 572 40.20 8.85 17.88
C PRO A 572 39.47 8.99 16.53
N LEU A 573 38.97 7.90 15.95
CA LEU A 573 38.19 7.89 14.70
C LEU A 573 36.72 8.29 14.90
N ASN A 574 36.25 8.41 16.15
CA ASN A 574 34.86 8.76 16.46
C ASN A 574 34.59 10.24 16.11
N PRO A 575 33.71 10.55 15.13
CA PRO A 575 33.45 11.94 14.72
C PRO A 575 32.74 12.76 15.81
N PHE A 576 32.07 12.11 16.76
CA PHE A 576 31.25 12.74 17.81
C PHE A 576 31.93 12.80 19.18
N ARG A 577 33.18 12.32 19.32
CA ARG A 577 33.86 12.18 20.63
C ARG A 577 33.86 13.45 21.49
N ASP A 578 33.97 14.62 20.88
CA ASP A 578 34.08 15.91 21.58
C ASP A 578 32.79 16.76 21.47
N TRP A 579 31.71 16.20 20.89
CA TRP A 579 30.45 16.89 20.68
C TRP A 579 29.55 16.84 21.93
N THR A 580 28.59 17.76 21.99
CA THR A 580 27.45 17.64 22.91
C THR A 580 26.47 16.64 22.35
N ILE A 581 26.02 15.67 23.17
CA ILE A 581 25.14 14.58 22.75
C ILE A 581 23.91 14.56 23.65
N VAL A 582 22.72 14.54 23.04
CA VAL A 582 21.45 14.21 23.68
C VAL A 582 20.98 12.87 23.15
N PHE A 583 21.00 11.86 24.01
CA PHE A 583 20.47 10.53 23.74
C PHE A 583 19.03 10.47 24.27
N ILE A 584 18.09 10.10 23.40
CA ILE A 584 16.66 9.98 23.68
C ILE A 584 16.34 8.48 23.77
N PRO A 585 16.17 7.92 24.99
CA PRO A 585 15.92 6.50 25.16
C PRO A 585 14.55 6.08 24.63
N PHE A 586 14.47 4.85 24.14
CA PHE A 586 13.27 4.26 23.56
C PHE A 586 12.64 3.26 24.51
N SER A 587 11.39 3.57 24.89
CA SER A 587 10.53 2.72 25.73
C SER A 587 9.04 2.79 25.35
N THR A 588 8.69 3.48 24.27
CA THR A 588 7.29 3.79 23.89
C THR A 588 6.73 2.86 22.81
N GLY A 589 7.54 1.97 22.24
CA GLY A 589 7.08 0.91 21.32
C GLY A 589 6.55 1.39 19.95
N ASP A 590 6.81 2.65 19.58
CA ASP A 590 6.11 3.41 18.53
C ASP A 590 7.05 4.14 17.54
N PHE A 591 8.30 3.67 17.41
CA PHE A 591 9.37 4.29 16.61
C PHE A 591 9.66 5.77 16.93
N HIS A 592 9.38 6.23 18.15
CA HIS A 592 9.43 7.65 18.56
C HIS A 592 8.39 8.54 17.85
N MET A 593 7.38 7.97 17.19
CA MET A 593 6.43 8.71 16.35
C MET A 593 5.00 8.75 16.90
N GLY A 594 4.70 8.00 17.96
CA GLY A 594 3.36 7.89 18.54
C GLY A 594 2.98 9.09 19.42
N ASN A 595 1.67 9.36 19.48
CA ASN A 595 1.07 10.36 20.37
C ASN A 595 -0.33 9.89 20.84
N ARG A 596 -0.40 8.69 21.44
CA ARG A 596 -1.64 7.96 21.75
C ARG A 596 -1.46 7.04 22.96
N VAL A 597 -2.54 6.76 23.69
CA VAL A 597 -2.55 5.71 24.74
C VAL A 597 -3.50 4.59 24.33
N VAL A 598 -3.01 3.36 24.37
CA VAL A 598 -3.75 2.15 23.95
C VAL A 598 -3.71 1.11 25.05
N LYS A 599 -4.86 0.49 25.31
CA LYS A 599 -4.96 -0.68 26.19
C LYS A 599 -5.05 -1.94 25.34
N TYR A 600 -4.05 -2.79 25.44
CA TYR A 600 -3.96 -4.09 24.80
C TYR A 600 -4.51 -5.21 25.68
N TYR A 601 -5.34 -6.05 25.08
CA TYR A 601 -6.04 -7.14 25.73
C TYR A 601 -5.30 -8.47 25.54
N ASN A 602 -5.07 -9.23 26.62
CA ASN A 602 -4.55 -10.58 26.48
C ASN A 602 -5.66 -11.53 25.99
N ILE A 603 -5.78 -11.66 24.67
CA ILE A 603 -6.81 -12.49 24.04
C ILE A 603 -6.57 -14.00 24.13
N THR A 604 -5.40 -14.45 24.59
CA THR A 604 -5.08 -15.89 24.76
C THR A 604 -5.01 -16.32 26.23
N GLY A 605 -4.92 -15.38 27.17
CA GLY A 605 -4.99 -15.62 28.61
C GLY A 605 -6.41 -15.72 29.15
N SER A 606 -6.55 -16.27 30.35
CA SER A 606 -7.81 -16.34 31.09
C SER A 606 -7.95 -15.28 32.19
N ASP A 607 -6.92 -14.45 32.41
CA ASP A 607 -6.87 -13.42 33.45
C ASP A 607 -6.84 -12.00 32.85
N PRO A 608 -7.93 -11.22 32.98
CA PRO A 608 -7.99 -9.83 32.50
C PRO A 608 -7.05 -8.85 33.23
N SER A 609 -6.39 -9.23 34.32
CA SER A 609 -5.38 -8.40 34.98
C SER A 609 -4.07 -8.31 34.20
N GLU A 610 -3.83 -9.22 33.24
CA GLU A 610 -2.63 -9.21 32.39
C GLU A 610 -2.68 -8.13 31.27
N ASN A 611 -3.84 -7.51 31.03
CA ASN A 611 -4.02 -6.47 30.01
C ASN A 611 -3.04 -5.30 30.20
N LYS A 612 -2.37 -4.86 29.13
CA LYS A 612 -1.34 -3.81 29.16
C LYS A 612 -1.89 -2.47 28.68
N THR A 613 -1.75 -1.41 29.47
CA THR A 613 -1.93 -0.04 28.98
C THR A 613 -0.59 0.52 28.57
N ILE A 614 -0.44 0.92 27.30
CA ILE A 614 0.80 1.38 26.69
C ILE A 614 0.65 2.84 26.25
N TYR A 615 1.62 3.66 26.67
CA TYR A 615 1.78 5.05 26.29
C TYR A 615 2.71 5.12 25.07
N HIS A 616 2.10 5.10 23.87
CA HIS A 616 2.79 5.39 22.61
C HIS A 616 2.95 6.90 22.47
N VAL A 617 3.88 7.47 23.23
CA VAL A 617 4.08 8.93 23.39
C VAL A 617 5.48 9.37 22.96
N GLY A 618 6.16 8.58 22.13
CA GLY A 618 7.53 8.82 21.70
C GLY A 618 7.72 10.15 20.97
N TYR A 619 6.71 10.61 20.20
CA TYR A 619 6.74 11.93 19.55
C TYR A 619 6.77 13.05 20.60
N VAL A 620 6.00 12.91 21.68
CA VAL A 620 5.93 13.91 22.75
C VAL A 620 7.28 14.02 23.46
N ASN A 621 7.86 12.88 23.84
CA ASN A 621 9.18 12.81 24.48
C ASN A 621 10.28 13.43 23.59
N ALA A 622 10.29 13.09 22.30
CA ALA A 622 11.27 13.58 21.33
C ALA A 622 11.20 15.10 21.13
N ILE A 623 10.01 15.66 20.91
CA ILE A 623 9.84 17.10 20.70
C ILE A 623 10.21 17.89 21.97
N VAL A 624 9.81 17.42 23.17
CA VAL A 624 10.16 18.09 24.43
C VAL A 624 11.68 18.09 24.66
N ALA A 625 12.36 16.96 24.43
CA ALA A 625 13.82 16.87 24.50
C ALA A 625 14.53 17.83 23.53
N MET A 626 14.05 17.93 22.28
CA MET A 626 14.60 18.85 21.28
C MET A 626 14.34 20.33 21.64
N ARG A 627 13.15 20.66 22.13
CA ARG A 627 12.82 22.01 22.63
C ARG A 627 13.68 22.41 23.83
N TRP A 628 13.96 21.47 24.73
CA TRP A 628 14.83 21.69 25.89
C TRP A 628 16.27 22.02 25.47
N ILE A 629 16.91 21.18 24.64
CA ILE A 629 18.31 21.40 24.27
C ILE A 629 18.49 22.65 23.38
N ASN A 630 17.47 23.03 22.60
CA ASN A 630 17.44 24.28 21.80
C ASN A 630 17.48 25.58 22.65
N GLN A 631 17.40 25.50 23.98
CA GLN A 631 17.75 26.63 24.85
C GLN A 631 19.24 27.02 24.74
N THR A 632 20.10 26.12 24.23
CA THR A 632 21.49 26.40 23.87
C THR A 632 21.62 26.56 22.36
N ASN A 633 22.36 27.58 21.91
CA ASN A 633 22.67 27.78 20.49
C ASN A 633 23.84 26.88 20.04
N PHE A 634 23.59 25.98 19.09
CA PHE A 634 24.59 25.11 18.48
C PHE A 634 24.90 25.52 17.04
N ASP A 635 26.16 25.44 16.63
CA ASP A 635 26.62 25.78 15.28
C ASP A 635 26.24 24.70 14.25
N ARG A 636 26.02 23.47 14.71
CA ARG A 636 25.66 22.32 13.89
C ARG A 636 24.74 21.38 14.67
N VAL A 637 23.68 20.91 14.02
CA VAL A 637 22.74 19.92 14.55
C VAL A 637 22.77 18.68 13.67
N VAL A 638 23.03 17.53 14.29
CA VAL A 638 22.94 16.21 13.67
C VAL A 638 21.84 15.43 14.37
N ILE A 639 20.99 14.77 13.59
CA ILE A 639 20.12 13.71 14.09
C ILE A 639 20.69 12.37 13.65
N ALA A 640 20.73 11.41 14.55
CA ALA A 640 20.97 10.02 14.22
C ALA A 640 19.99 9.12 14.95
N GLY A 641 19.82 7.89 14.49
CA GLY A 641 19.04 6.91 15.22
C GLY A 641 19.13 5.55 14.55
N SER A 642 19.14 4.51 15.39
CA SER A 642 19.28 3.12 14.95
C SER A 642 17.97 2.37 15.07
N SER A 643 17.62 1.50 14.11
CA SER A 643 16.43 0.64 14.14
C SER A 643 15.15 1.48 14.32
N ALA A 644 14.39 1.25 15.39
CA ALA A 644 13.26 2.08 15.81
C ALA A 644 13.57 3.60 15.86
N GLY A 645 14.78 3.97 16.27
CA GLY A 645 15.27 5.35 16.24
C GLY A 645 15.55 5.85 14.82
N GLY A 646 15.97 4.97 13.92
CA GLY A 646 16.13 5.24 12.49
C GLY A 646 14.79 5.60 11.84
N PHE A 647 13.74 4.80 12.05
CA PHE A 647 12.38 5.19 11.62
C PHE A 647 11.95 6.55 12.20
N GLY A 648 12.28 6.82 13.46
CA GLY A 648 12.04 8.11 14.10
C GLY A 648 12.71 9.29 13.40
N THR A 649 13.90 9.13 12.80
CA THR A 649 14.58 10.24 12.09
C THR A 649 13.80 10.73 10.88
N ILE A 650 12.97 9.89 10.25
CA ILE A 650 12.15 10.26 9.09
C ILE A 650 11.23 11.43 9.44
N LEU A 651 10.50 11.38 10.56
CA LEU A 651 9.69 12.52 11.02
C LEU A 651 10.54 13.59 11.74
N HIS A 652 11.46 13.16 12.61
CA HIS A 652 12.11 14.08 13.54
C HIS A 652 13.16 14.99 12.92
N HIS A 653 13.73 14.66 11.75
CA HIS A 653 14.64 15.60 11.08
C HIS A 653 13.93 16.89 10.65
N TYR A 654 12.71 16.78 10.11
CA TYR A 654 11.90 17.94 9.73
C TYR A 654 11.48 18.73 10.97
N LYS A 655 11.07 18.04 12.05
CA LYS A 655 10.73 18.68 13.32
C LYS A 655 11.93 19.39 13.97
N ALA A 656 13.13 18.84 13.85
CA ALA A 656 14.35 19.51 14.29
C ALA A 656 14.67 20.75 13.44
N TYR A 657 14.55 20.68 12.12
CA TYR A 657 14.63 21.87 11.27
C TYR A 657 13.62 22.95 11.70
N GLU A 658 12.39 22.55 12.03
CA GLU A 658 11.36 23.46 12.56
C GLU A 658 11.70 24.05 13.94
N ILE A 659 12.37 23.31 14.83
CA ILE A 659 12.73 23.74 16.19
C ILE A 659 14.00 24.59 16.21
N PHE A 660 15.10 24.09 15.63
CA PHE A 660 16.41 24.73 15.66
C PHE A 660 16.55 25.84 14.60
N LYS A 661 15.70 25.87 13.58
CA LYS A 661 15.76 26.80 12.43
C LYS A 661 17.13 26.82 11.75
N LYS A 662 17.76 25.65 11.63
CA LYS A 662 19.09 25.44 11.03
C LYS A 662 19.11 24.15 10.20
N PRO A 663 20.00 24.04 9.20
CA PRO A 663 20.19 22.80 8.46
C PRO A 663 20.54 21.64 9.40
N VAL A 664 19.92 20.49 9.16
CA VAL A 664 20.12 19.26 9.93
C VAL A 664 20.78 18.23 9.03
N VAL A 665 21.83 17.57 9.54
CA VAL A 665 22.39 16.37 8.92
C VAL A 665 21.80 15.14 9.61
N VAL A 666 21.29 14.18 8.84
CA VAL A 666 20.65 12.96 9.36
C VAL A 666 21.51 11.75 9.09
N ILE A 667 21.62 10.85 10.07
CA ILE A 667 22.19 9.51 9.92
C ILE A 667 21.14 8.50 10.39
N ASN A 668 20.33 8.03 9.45
CA ASN A 668 19.38 6.94 9.65
C ASN A 668 20.15 5.61 9.55
N ASP A 669 20.07 4.79 10.59
CA ASP A 669 20.78 3.50 10.70
C ASP A 669 19.73 2.39 10.84
N ALA A 670 19.56 1.56 9.81
CA ALA A 670 18.60 0.45 9.78
C ALA A 670 17.13 0.85 10.09
N GLY A 671 16.69 2.00 9.58
CA GLY A 671 15.31 2.50 9.70
C GLY A 671 14.74 3.01 8.37
N PRO A 672 14.67 2.18 7.32
CA PRO A 672 14.63 2.62 5.92
C PRO A 672 13.24 3.03 5.42
N GLY A 673 12.22 3.04 6.30
CA GLY A 673 10.85 3.40 5.94
C GLY A 673 10.05 2.36 5.14
N VAL A 674 10.70 1.28 4.66
CA VAL A 674 10.11 0.23 3.81
C VAL A 674 8.78 -0.32 4.38
N ARG A 675 7.76 -0.32 3.52
CA ARG A 675 6.40 -0.77 3.77
C ARG A 675 6.31 -2.30 3.74
N VAL A 676 5.15 -2.77 4.16
CA VAL A 676 4.90 -4.12 4.62
C VAL A 676 3.86 -4.78 3.73
N VAL A 677 4.15 -6.00 3.28
CA VAL A 677 3.19 -6.87 2.59
C VAL A 677 2.03 -7.26 3.50
N GLU A 678 0.90 -7.66 2.92
CA GLU A 678 -0.32 -8.06 3.63
C GLU A 678 -0.13 -9.36 4.45
N GLU A 679 0.71 -9.41 5.50
CA GLU A 679 0.78 -10.53 6.46
C GLU A 679 1.56 -10.25 7.78
N LYS A 680 2.45 -9.24 7.83
CA LYS A 680 3.29 -8.96 9.03
C LYS A 680 2.61 -8.01 10.05
N PRO A 681 2.97 -8.08 11.36
CA PRO A 681 2.30 -7.30 12.41
C PRO A 681 2.52 -5.79 12.30
N PHE A 682 3.71 -5.32 11.90
CA PHE A 682 4.07 -3.89 11.86
C PHE A 682 3.70 -3.18 10.55
N ARG A 683 2.62 -3.60 9.91
CA ARG A 683 2.13 -2.99 8.67
C ARG A 683 1.56 -1.58 8.89
N TRP A 684 1.58 -0.77 7.83
CA TRP A 684 1.36 0.68 7.88
C TRP A 684 0.01 1.09 8.50
N ASP A 685 -1.08 0.43 8.11
CA ASP A 685 -2.42 0.68 8.64
C ASP A 685 -2.53 0.33 10.14
N VAL A 686 -1.84 -0.73 10.59
CA VAL A 686 -1.83 -1.12 12.01
C VAL A 686 -1.02 -0.13 12.83
N THR A 687 0.23 0.15 12.43
CA THR A 687 1.14 1.00 13.20
C THR A 687 0.59 2.42 13.33
N THR A 688 0.06 3.00 12.25
CA THR A 688 -0.56 4.32 12.28
C THR A 688 -1.86 4.35 13.11
N ALA A 689 -2.72 3.33 13.00
CA ALA A 689 -3.95 3.25 13.80
C ALA A 689 -3.67 3.07 15.30
N ARG A 690 -2.66 2.27 15.67
CA ARG A 690 -2.28 2.02 17.07
C ARG A 690 -1.54 3.19 17.71
N TRP A 691 -0.58 3.79 17.03
CA TRP A 691 0.29 4.81 17.64
C TRP A 691 -0.20 6.25 17.42
N GLY A 692 -1.11 6.47 16.47
CA GLY A 692 -1.56 7.81 16.11
C GLY A 692 -0.52 8.63 15.35
N SER A 693 0.51 8.00 14.78
CA SER A 693 1.67 8.69 14.20
C SER A 693 1.34 9.62 13.03
N LEU A 694 0.32 9.28 12.22
CA LEU A 694 -0.12 10.08 11.06
C LEU A 694 -0.43 11.54 11.45
N GLN A 695 -1.05 11.77 12.61
CA GLN A 695 -1.46 13.10 13.06
C GLN A 695 -0.29 14.03 13.43
N ASN A 696 0.94 13.50 13.51
CA ASN A 696 2.13 14.25 13.87
C ASN A 696 2.92 14.74 12.62
N PHE A 697 2.51 14.31 11.42
CA PHE A 697 3.02 14.80 10.14
C PHE A 697 2.25 16.07 9.67
N PRO A 698 2.86 16.93 8.85
CA PRO A 698 2.14 17.95 8.09
C PRO A 698 1.05 17.30 7.20
N GLU A 699 -0.16 17.85 7.19
CA GLU A 699 -1.31 17.29 6.46
C GLU A 699 -1.07 17.18 4.95
N ASP A 700 -0.41 18.19 4.37
CA ASP A 700 -0.01 18.27 2.97
C ASP A 700 1.16 17.33 2.59
N SER A 701 1.80 16.68 3.58
CA SER A 701 2.84 15.68 3.33
C SER A 701 2.32 14.26 3.18
N ILE A 702 1.10 13.98 3.66
CA ILE A 702 0.54 12.60 3.75
C ILE A 702 0.45 11.94 2.38
N SER A 703 0.10 12.69 1.33
CA SER A 703 -0.02 12.19 -0.04
C SER A 703 1.28 11.67 -0.65
N TYR A 704 2.45 12.03 -0.08
CA TYR A 704 3.74 11.55 -0.57
C TYR A 704 4.02 10.09 -0.15
N PHE A 705 3.50 9.64 0.99
CA PHE A 705 3.88 8.35 1.60
C PHE A 705 2.72 7.41 1.95
N ASP A 706 1.47 7.88 2.04
CA ASP A 706 0.35 7.04 2.51
C ASP A 706 -0.05 5.93 1.51
N SER A 707 0.13 6.17 0.21
CA SER A 707 -0.07 5.19 -0.86
C SER A 707 1.21 4.45 -1.28
N THR A 708 2.39 4.93 -0.86
CA THR A 708 3.71 4.41 -1.22
C THR A 708 4.44 3.95 0.05
N ASP A 709 5.54 4.60 0.45
CA ASP A 709 6.44 4.20 1.52
C ASP A 709 6.80 5.40 2.40
N LEU A 710 7.00 5.16 3.71
CA LEU A 710 7.24 6.23 4.70
C LEU A 710 8.45 7.12 4.36
N LEU A 711 9.44 6.58 3.65
CA LEU A 711 10.63 7.33 3.26
C LEU A 711 10.34 8.43 2.22
N HIS A 712 9.24 8.36 1.45
CA HIS A 712 8.82 9.43 0.54
C HIS A 712 8.39 10.73 1.26
N PHE A 713 8.28 10.73 2.59
CA PHE A 713 8.25 11.98 3.35
C PHE A 713 9.52 12.85 3.12
N LEU A 714 10.65 12.27 2.67
CA LEU A 714 11.84 13.02 2.29
C LEU A 714 11.61 13.92 1.06
N ASP A 715 10.80 13.48 0.10
CA ASP A 715 10.45 14.26 -1.10
C ASP A 715 9.62 15.50 -0.74
N TYR A 716 8.87 15.45 0.37
CA TYR A 716 8.21 16.62 0.94
C TYR A 716 9.17 17.55 1.70
N SER A 717 10.10 16.98 2.47
CA SER A 717 10.83 17.68 3.55
C SER A 717 12.21 18.21 3.14
N LEU A 718 12.99 17.47 2.35
CA LEU A 718 14.32 17.89 1.91
C LEU A 718 14.29 19.12 0.97
N PRO A 719 13.31 19.31 0.06
CA PRO A 719 13.20 20.55 -0.70
C PRO A 719 12.94 21.79 0.17
N LYS A 720 12.35 21.64 1.36
CA LYS A 720 12.03 22.75 2.28
C LYS A 720 13.19 23.17 3.18
N CYS A 721 14.31 22.45 3.18
CA CYS A 721 15.49 22.78 3.98
C CYS A 721 16.76 22.87 3.11
N ASP A 722 17.27 24.09 2.93
CA ASP A 722 18.55 24.32 2.28
C ASP A 722 19.71 23.82 3.15
N GLY A 723 20.60 23.02 2.57
CA GLY A 723 21.73 22.42 3.28
C GLY A 723 21.38 21.27 4.24
N CYS A 724 20.12 20.83 4.37
CA CYS A 724 19.83 19.56 5.03
C CYS A 724 20.34 18.40 4.18
N LEU A 725 21.00 17.43 4.82
CA LEU A 725 21.52 16.21 4.19
C LEU A 725 21.00 14.99 4.95
N TYR A 726 20.65 13.93 4.23
CA TYR A 726 20.09 12.71 4.79
C TYR A 726 20.90 11.50 4.35
N GLY A 727 21.64 10.92 5.29
CA GLY A 727 22.34 9.65 5.13
C GLY A 727 21.46 8.49 5.59
N LEU A 728 21.31 7.46 4.74
CA LEU A 728 20.72 6.18 5.08
C LEU A 728 21.78 5.07 5.04
N PHE A 729 22.07 4.47 6.19
CA PHE A 729 22.74 3.17 6.28
C PHE A 729 21.69 2.07 6.35
N GLU A 730 21.86 1.00 5.56
CA GLU A 730 21.06 -0.21 5.71
C GLU A 730 21.81 -1.47 5.25
N ASP A 731 21.57 -2.58 5.96
CA ASP A 731 21.92 -3.93 5.54
C ASP A 731 20.90 -4.40 4.49
N GLN A 732 21.33 -4.66 3.25
CA GLN A 732 20.44 -5.01 2.14
C GLN A 732 19.60 -6.29 2.38
N GLN A 733 19.99 -7.12 3.35
CA GLN A 733 19.26 -8.32 3.76
C GLN A 733 18.90 -8.28 5.26
N ASP A 734 18.77 -7.09 5.87
CA ASP A 734 18.57 -6.88 7.31
C ASP A 734 17.58 -7.88 7.92
N PHE A 735 18.10 -8.76 8.77
CA PHE A 735 17.34 -9.85 9.35
C PHE A 735 16.16 -9.37 10.20
N VAL A 736 16.33 -8.25 10.93
CA VAL A 736 15.34 -7.75 11.89
C VAL A 736 14.21 -7.03 11.16
N ILE A 737 14.54 -6.12 10.25
CA ILE A 737 13.56 -5.39 9.44
C ILE A 737 12.80 -6.38 8.54
N ARG A 738 13.48 -7.32 7.90
CA ARG A 738 12.82 -8.37 7.10
C ARG A 738 11.86 -9.22 7.95
N THR A 739 12.30 -9.69 9.11
CA THR A 739 11.45 -10.52 9.99
C THR A 739 10.20 -9.77 10.43
N LEU A 740 10.33 -8.53 10.88
CA LEU A 740 9.24 -7.74 11.47
C LEU A 740 8.33 -7.05 10.44
N ARG A 741 8.85 -6.72 9.25
CA ARG A 741 8.19 -5.81 8.29
C ARG A 741 8.13 -6.28 6.84
N ALA A 742 9.01 -7.14 6.32
CA ALA A 742 8.98 -7.53 4.90
C ALA A 742 8.60 -9.02 4.70
N SER A 743 8.36 -9.43 3.45
CA SER A 743 8.45 -10.85 3.06
C SER A 743 9.91 -11.30 3.12
N ASP A 744 10.16 -12.60 3.34
CA ASP A 744 11.54 -13.11 3.38
C ASP A 744 12.24 -13.07 2.01
N THR A 745 11.48 -12.93 0.93
CA THR A 745 11.94 -12.89 -0.47
C THR A 745 12.34 -11.51 -0.99
N ASP A 746 11.69 -10.43 -0.55
CA ASP A 746 11.66 -9.18 -1.36
C ASP A 746 12.28 -7.93 -0.70
N PHE A 747 12.78 -8.02 0.54
CA PHE A 747 13.29 -6.84 1.26
C PHE A 747 14.39 -6.07 0.50
N ARG A 748 15.37 -6.80 -0.07
CA ARG A 748 16.45 -6.19 -0.87
C ARG A 748 15.91 -5.43 -2.09
N ALA A 749 14.91 -6.00 -2.78
CA ALA A 749 14.28 -5.37 -3.93
C ALA A 749 13.57 -4.08 -3.51
N ALA A 750 12.70 -4.17 -2.50
CA ALA A 750 11.92 -3.04 -1.99
C ALA A 750 12.83 -1.90 -1.49
N LEU A 751 13.88 -2.22 -0.72
CA LEU A 751 14.87 -1.25 -0.24
C LEU A 751 15.58 -0.54 -1.41
N LEU A 752 16.08 -1.28 -2.38
CA LEU A 752 16.82 -0.69 -3.49
C LEU A 752 15.91 0.13 -4.40
N MET A 753 14.69 -0.34 -4.70
CA MET A 753 13.71 0.42 -5.47
C MET A 753 13.33 1.73 -4.75
N LEU A 754 12.88 1.65 -3.49
CA LEU A 754 12.51 2.82 -2.70
C LEU A 754 13.66 3.83 -2.62
N THR A 755 14.86 3.39 -2.26
CA THR A 755 15.99 4.31 -2.07
C THR A 755 16.57 4.83 -3.38
N ASN A 756 16.38 4.12 -4.51
CA ASN A 756 16.69 4.61 -5.85
C ASN A 756 15.77 5.77 -6.24
N ASP A 757 14.47 5.68 -5.93
CA ASP A 757 13.48 6.73 -6.24
C ASP A 757 13.74 7.99 -5.41
N ILE A 758 13.94 7.85 -4.08
CA ILE A 758 14.33 8.97 -3.22
C ILE A 758 15.65 9.61 -3.67
N LYS A 759 16.62 8.80 -4.12
CA LYS A 759 17.92 9.31 -4.62
C LYS A 759 17.77 10.08 -5.92
N ALA A 760 16.86 9.68 -6.81
CA ALA A 760 16.59 10.39 -8.05
C ALA A 760 15.94 11.76 -7.76
N ALA A 761 14.92 11.80 -6.90
CA ALA A 761 14.23 13.03 -6.51
C ALA A 761 15.11 13.98 -5.67
N ASN A 762 16.08 13.47 -4.90
CA ASN A 762 16.87 14.26 -3.94
C ASN A 762 18.39 14.11 -4.14
N LYS A 763 18.88 14.12 -5.39
CA LYS A 763 20.28 13.79 -5.76
C LYS A 763 21.35 14.38 -4.84
N GLU A 764 21.29 15.66 -4.51
CA GLU A 764 22.30 16.36 -3.70
C GLU A 764 22.06 16.31 -2.18
N LYS A 765 20.88 15.85 -1.75
CA LYS A 765 20.47 15.86 -0.32
C LYS A 765 20.35 14.45 0.28
N PHE A 766 20.23 13.40 -0.52
CA PHE A 766 20.11 12.01 -0.04
C PHE A 766 21.34 11.17 -0.43
N TYR A 767 21.88 10.43 0.54
CA TYR A 767 23.07 9.58 0.37
C TYR A 767 22.87 8.25 1.06
N ARG A 768 23.34 7.18 0.44
CA ARG A 768 23.17 5.82 0.95
C ARG A 768 24.51 5.16 1.26
N TYR A 769 24.48 4.23 2.20
CA TYR A 769 25.52 3.25 2.45
C TYR A 769 24.85 1.89 2.64
N LEU A 770 24.67 1.15 1.54
CA LEU A 770 23.93 -0.10 1.51
C LEU A 770 24.86 -1.30 1.36
N VAL A 771 25.07 -2.04 2.44
CA VAL A 771 25.96 -3.23 2.49
C VAL A 771 25.19 -4.51 2.13
N LEU A 772 25.81 -5.43 1.39
CA LEU A 772 25.21 -6.73 1.05
C LEU A 772 25.46 -7.76 2.16
N ASP A 773 24.79 -7.56 3.30
CA ASP A 773 24.89 -8.38 4.51
C ASP A 773 23.51 -8.45 5.20
N GLU A 774 23.39 -9.33 6.20
CA GLU A 774 22.14 -9.69 6.89
C GLU A 774 22.05 -9.13 8.33
N LYS A 775 22.96 -8.22 8.71
CA LYS A 775 23.04 -7.70 10.08
C LYS A 775 21.97 -6.64 10.33
N HIS A 776 22.02 -6.04 11.51
CA HIS A 776 21.11 -4.96 11.90
C HIS A 776 21.85 -3.94 12.76
N MET A 777 21.70 -2.66 12.39
CA MET A 777 22.38 -1.48 12.96
C MET A 777 23.89 -1.41 12.69
N VAL A 778 24.48 -0.21 12.81
CA VAL A 778 25.94 0.01 12.77
C VAL A 778 26.45 1.07 13.75
N LEU A 779 25.64 2.04 14.19
CA LEU A 779 26.10 3.20 14.97
C LEU A 779 26.54 2.87 16.41
N PRO A 780 25.72 2.21 17.28
CA PRO A 780 26.13 1.86 18.63
C PRO A 780 26.97 0.57 18.67
N SER A 781 26.51 -0.44 17.95
CA SER A 781 27.02 -1.80 17.79
C SER A 781 26.00 -2.54 16.91
N CYS A 782 26.38 -3.62 16.23
CA CYS A 782 25.44 -4.40 15.41
C CYS A 782 24.87 -5.62 16.14
N TYR A 783 23.58 -5.88 15.95
CA TYR A 783 22.91 -7.04 16.52
C TYR A 783 23.49 -8.32 15.91
N GLY A 784 23.96 -9.25 16.77
CA GLY A 784 24.70 -10.44 16.35
C GLY A 784 26.23 -10.28 16.27
N CYS A 785 26.78 -9.08 16.54
CA CYS A 785 28.20 -8.76 16.40
C CYS A 785 28.94 -8.61 17.74
N TYR A 786 28.98 -9.66 18.55
CA TYR A 786 29.45 -9.59 19.95
C TYR A 786 30.95 -9.26 20.16
N THR A 787 31.74 -9.10 19.10
CA THR A 787 33.21 -8.91 19.16
C THR A 787 33.77 -7.88 18.16
N GLN A 788 32.95 -7.24 17.32
CA GLN A 788 33.43 -6.38 16.23
C GLN A 788 32.72 -5.02 16.24
N ASP A 789 33.50 -3.94 16.33
CA ASP A 789 32.99 -2.56 16.23
C ASP A 789 32.81 -2.19 14.74
N ARG A 790 31.65 -2.56 14.19
CA ARG A 790 31.33 -2.47 12.76
C ARG A 790 31.36 -1.02 12.24
N PHE A 791 31.11 -0.02 13.09
CA PHE A 791 31.23 1.40 12.73
C PHE A 791 32.62 1.78 12.19
N TYR A 792 33.69 1.21 12.77
CA TYR A 792 35.07 1.49 12.34
C TYR A 792 35.62 0.47 11.35
N SER A 793 35.10 -0.77 11.31
CA SER A 793 35.66 -1.83 10.47
C SER A 793 34.92 -2.06 9.15
N LEU A 794 33.64 -1.70 9.05
CA LEU A 794 32.85 -1.90 7.83
C LEU A 794 33.39 -1.00 6.72
N ASN A 795 33.63 -1.59 5.56
CA ASN A 795 34.06 -0.88 4.35
C ASN A 795 33.43 -1.53 3.12
N ILE A 796 33.10 -0.72 2.12
CA ILE A 796 32.69 -1.15 0.77
C ILE A 796 33.70 -0.56 -0.20
N SER A 797 34.34 -1.39 -1.02
CA SER A 797 35.33 -0.98 -2.03
C SER A 797 36.40 0.00 -1.52
N GLY A 798 36.87 -0.19 -0.28
CA GLY A 798 37.91 0.63 0.35
C GLY A 798 37.44 1.89 1.09
N TYR A 799 36.14 2.21 1.07
CA TYR A 799 35.57 3.32 1.86
C TYR A 799 35.01 2.81 3.18
N TYR A 800 35.51 3.32 4.31
CA TYR A 800 35.01 2.90 5.62
C TYR A 800 33.75 3.67 6.03
N PHE A 801 32.86 3.04 6.79
CA PHE A 801 31.62 3.67 7.24
C PHE A 801 31.85 4.94 8.08
N TYR A 802 32.83 4.96 8.98
CA TYR A 802 33.18 6.17 9.73
C TYR A 802 33.70 7.31 8.84
N GLU A 803 34.33 7.02 7.69
CA GLU A 803 34.76 8.02 6.71
C GLU A 803 33.58 8.58 5.93
N TRP A 804 32.61 7.72 5.57
CA TRP A 804 31.35 8.13 4.97
C TRP A 804 30.56 9.08 5.87
N VAL A 805 30.47 8.78 7.18
CA VAL A 805 29.89 9.70 8.17
C VAL A 805 30.65 11.02 8.23
N ASN A 806 31.99 11.00 8.25
CA ASN A 806 32.79 12.24 8.21
C ASN A 806 32.54 13.05 6.93
N GLY A 807 32.42 12.41 5.77
CA GLY A 807 32.08 13.04 4.49
C GLY A 807 30.71 13.73 4.54
N LEU A 808 29.68 13.02 5.02
CA LEU A 808 28.34 13.58 5.20
C LEU A 808 28.33 14.78 6.16
N LEU A 809 29.04 14.70 7.28
CA LEU A 809 29.22 15.82 8.22
C LEU A 809 30.03 16.99 7.62
N ALA A 810 30.86 16.75 6.61
CA ALA A 810 31.61 17.78 5.90
C ALA A 810 30.83 18.46 4.77
N GLY A 811 29.63 17.97 4.44
CA GLY A 811 28.88 18.39 3.25
C GLY A 811 29.36 17.74 1.94
N ALA A 812 30.14 16.66 2.05
CA ALA A 812 30.71 15.88 0.95
C ALA A 812 30.26 14.42 1.07
N GLY A 813 28.95 14.20 1.18
CA GLY A 813 28.35 12.87 1.20
C GLY A 813 28.67 12.08 -0.08
N ARG A 814 28.72 10.76 0.02
CA ARG A 814 28.91 9.85 -1.12
C ARG A 814 27.79 8.83 -1.13
N ASP A 815 27.34 8.43 -2.32
CA ASP A 815 26.37 7.34 -2.46
C ASP A 815 27.13 6.04 -2.66
N ILE A 816 26.91 5.05 -1.79
CA ILE A 816 27.65 3.79 -1.76
C ILE A 816 26.63 2.64 -1.66
N VAL A 817 26.59 1.78 -2.67
CA VAL A 817 25.72 0.60 -2.72
C VAL A 817 26.54 -0.59 -3.17
N GLU A 818 26.60 -1.63 -2.34
CA GLU A 818 27.30 -2.88 -2.67
C GLU A 818 26.46 -3.75 -3.61
N GLU A 819 27.10 -4.34 -4.63
CA GLU A 819 26.38 -5.03 -5.71
C GLU A 819 26.89 -6.46 -5.92
N SER A 820 25.93 -7.38 -6.14
CA SER A 820 26.16 -8.82 -6.24
C SER A 820 26.62 -9.23 -7.64
N TRP A 821 27.89 -8.94 -7.97
CA TRP A 821 28.52 -9.33 -9.23
C TRP A 821 29.14 -10.74 -9.18
N THR A 822 29.03 -11.46 -10.29
CA THR A 822 29.70 -12.74 -10.55
C THR A 822 30.62 -12.63 -11.77
N GLY A 823 31.66 -13.46 -11.83
CA GLY A 823 32.68 -13.43 -12.90
C GLY A 823 34.04 -12.88 -12.43
N PRO A 824 34.98 -12.62 -13.36
CA PRO A 824 34.81 -12.73 -14.81
C PRO A 824 34.75 -14.16 -15.32
N LEU A 825 33.90 -14.40 -16.32
CA LEU A 825 34.04 -15.50 -17.26
C LEU A 825 34.88 -15.05 -18.46
N GLU A 826 36.07 -15.60 -18.62
CA GLU A 826 36.94 -15.31 -19.77
C GLU A 826 36.45 -16.04 -21.03
N LYS A 827 36.30 -15.27 -22.12
CA LYS A 827 36.02 -15.72 -23.49
C LYS A 827 36.96 -15.01 -24.48
N THR A 828 36.97 -15.47 -25.72
CA THR A 828 37.61 -14.78 -26.85
C THR A 828 36.52 -14.21 -27.77
N VAL A 829 36.74 -13.03 -28.36
CA VAL A 829 35.86 -12.50 -29.42
C VAL A 829 36.04 -13.30 -30.70
N ARG A 830 34.94 -13.84 -31.23
CA ARG A 830 34.88 -14.75 -32.38
C ARG A 830 35.68 -14.22 -33.59
N GLY A 831 36.64 -15.01 -34.06
CA GLY A 831 37.48 -14.68 -35.21
C GLY A 831 38.68 -13.77 -34.93
N THR A 832 38.91 -13.38 -33.66
CA THR A 832 39.95 -12.40 -33.29
C THR A 832 40.84 -12.91 -32.14
N GLU A 833 41.91 -12.18 -31.83
CA GLU A 833 42.74 -12.40 -30.63
C GLU A 833 42.25 -11.62 -29.39
N LEU A 834 41.16 -10.85 -29.50
CA LEU A 834 40.65 -10.02 -28.40
C LEU A 834 40.02 -10.85 -27.29
N LYS A 835 40.32 -10.49 -26.05
CA LYS A 835 39.69 -11.08 -24.86
C LYS A 835 38.37 -10.40 -24.55
N ARG A 836 37.39 -11.19 -24.11
CA ARG A 836 36.07 -10.76 -23.64
C ARG A 836 35.84 -11.35 -22.24
N TYR A 837 35.83 -10.51 -21.21
CA TYR A 837 35.50 -10.93 -19.85
C TYR A 837 34.06 -10.56 -19.53
N VAL A 838 33.24 -11.54 -19.18
CA VAL A 838 31.81 -11.34 -18.87
C VAL A 838 31.61 -11.34 -17.36
N TYR A 839 30.97 -10.30 -16.83
CA TYR A 839 30.51 -10.22 -15.45
C TYR A 839 29.00 -10.10 -15.43
N THR A 840 28.31 -10.76 -14.49
CA THR A 840 26.84 -10.79 -14.43
C THR A 840 26.36 -10.41 -13.03
N ALA A 841 25.31 -9.58 -12.95
CA ALA A 841 24.68 -9.18 -11.70
C ALA A 841 23.15 -9.33 -11.77
N GLU A 842 22.58 -9.84 -10.68
CA GLU A 842 21.14 -9.84 -10.41
C GLU A 842 20.68 -8.41 -10.05
N ARG A 843 19.47 -8.00 -10.47
CA ARG A 843 18.90 -6.66 -10.30
C ARG A 843 17.52 -6.70 -9.63
N PRO A 844 17.09 -5.66 -8.88
CA PRO A 844 15.72 -5.56 -8.41
C PRO A 844 14.71 -5.54 -9.59
N PRO A 845 13.56 -6.24 -9.52
CA PRO A 845 13.00 -6.92 -8.34
C PRO A 845 13.48 -8.37 -8.08
N TYR A 846 14.54 -8.86 -8.74
CA TYR A 846 15.12 -10.20 -8.58
C TYR A 846 14.24 -11.37 -9.05
N GLY A 847 13.40 -11.15 -10.08
CA GLY A 847 12.82 -12.24 -10.85
C GLY A 847 13.86 -12.98 -11.70
N ASP A 848 13.48 -14.14 -12.26
CA ASP A 848 14.38 -15.07 -12.97
C ASP A 848 15.18 -14.45 -14.13
N TYR A 849 14.72 -13.32 -14.69
CA TYR A 849 15.33 -12.61 -15.82
C TYR A 849 15.80 -11.18 -15.46
N ASP A 850 15.69 -10.76 -14.19
CA ASP A 850 16.16 -9.45 -13.74
C ASP A 850 17.68 -9.46 -13.55
N LYS A 851 18.41 -9.49 -14.66
CA LYS A 851 19.87 -9.59 -14.69
C LYS A 851 20.45 -8.62 -15.69
N ILE A 852 21.69 -8.22 -15.47
CA ILE A 852 22.53 -7.56 -16.47
C ILE A 852 23.88 -8.26 -16.55
N ALA A 853 24.56 -8.09 -17.68
CA ALA A 853 25.97 -8.42 -17.77
C ALA A 853 26.76 -7.26 -18.39
N ILE A 854 28.06 -7.19 -18.06
CA ILE A 854 29.02 -6.34 -18.78
C ILE A 854 30.07 -7.23 -19.44
N HIS A 855 30.38 -6.94 -20.71
CA HIS A 855 31.47 -7.57 -21.45
C HIS A 855 32.61 -6.56 -21.56
N ARG A 856 33.73 -6.85 -20.90
CA ARG A 856 34.99 -6.11 -21.05
C ARG A 856 35.76 -6.70 -22.23
N VAL A 857 35.83 -5.97 -23.34
CA VAL A 857 36.59 -6.32 -24.53
C VAL A 857 37.91 -5.56 -24.55
N VAL A 858 39.02 -6.29 -24.62
CA VAL A 858 40.36 -5.70 -24.48
C VAL A 858 41.40 -6.46 -25.30
N ASN A 859 42.33 -5.72 -25.90
CA ASN A 859 43.58 -6.29 -26.42
C ASN A 859 44.62 -6.34 -25.29
N GLU A 860 44.95 -7.54 -24.81
CA GLU A 860 45.91 -7.74 -23.72
C GLU A 860 47.37 -7.48 -24.11
N SER A 861 47.71 -7.52 -25.41
CA SER A 861 49.07 -7.21 -25.88
C SER A 861 49.46 -5.74 -25.68
N ILE A 862 48.46 -4.86 -25.53
CA ILE A 862 48.63 -3.45 -25.22
C ILE A 862 48.66 -3.30 -23.69
N THR A 863 49.75 -2.77 -23.15
CA THR A 863 49.98 -2.58 -21.71
C THR A 863 50.08 -1.09 -21.35
N GLY A 864 49.72 -0.75 -20.11
CA GLY A 864 49.60 0.64 -19.61
C GLY A 864 48.16 1.00 -19.25
N GLU A 865 47.95 2.25 -18.84
CA GLU A 865 46.62 2.82 -18.60
C GLU A 865 45.82 2.88 -19.90
N LYS A 866 44.54 2.51 -19.85
CA LYS A 866 43.65 2.44 -21.01
C LYS A 866 42.45 3.38 -20.79
N PRO A 867 42.13 4.29 -21.72
CA PRO A 867 40.89 5.05 -21.68
C PRO A 867 39.70 4.09 -21.73
N VAL A 868 38.70 4.36 -20.89
CA VAL A 868 37.57 3.46 -20.66
C VAL A 868 36.33 4.01 -21.34
N ILE A 869 35.65 3.17 -22.11
CA ILE A 869 34.40 3.51 -22.80
C ILE A 869 33.35 2.43 -22.56
N LEU A 870 32.15 2.82 -22.16
CA LEU A 870 30.95 1.96 -22.15
C LEU A 870 30.10 2.29 -23.37
N ILE A 871 29.70 1.29 -24.16
CA ILE A 871 28.73 1.45 -25.26
C ILE A 871 27.40 0.79 -24.86
N LEU A 872 26.33 1.59 -24.84
CA LEU A 872 24.97 1.17 -24.56
C LEU A 872 24.29 0.69 -25.86
N PRO A 873 23.79 -0.56 -25.93
CA PRO A 873 23.10 -1.06 -27.10
C PRO A 873 21.74 -0.39 -27.36
N GLY A 874 21.27 -0.50 -28.61
CA GLY A 874 19.94 -0.07 -29.05
C GLY A 874 18.80 -1.04 -28.72
N THR A 875 17.61 -0.77 -29.26
CA THR A 875 16.41 -1.62 -29.08
C THR A 875 16.66 -3.04 -29.60
N TRP A 876 16.35 -4.05 -28.79
CA TRP A 876 16.64 -5.48 -29.03
C TRP A 876 18.13 -5.83 -29.18
N SER A 877 19.04 -4.88 -28.99
CA SER A 877 20.48 -5.11 -29.06
C SER A 877 21.04 -5.44 -27.67
N SER A 878 22.19 -6.12 -27.63
CA SER A 878 22.87 -6.52 -26.41
C SER A 878 24.36 -6.26 -26.48
N GLY A 879 25.04 -6.27 -25.33
CA GLY A 879 26.49 -6.18 -25.27
C GLY A 879 27.16 -7.38 -25.96
N GLU A 880 26.57 -8.57 -25.85
CA GLU A 880 27.03 -9.73 -26.61
C GLU A 880 26.98 -9.50 -28.12
N GLN A 881 25.89 -8.91 -28.65
CA GLN A 881 25.79 -8.56 -30.06
C GLN A 881 26.90 -7.60 -30.48
N LEU A 882 27.12 -6.51 -29.73
CA LEU A 882 28.13 -5.50 -30.03
C LEU A 882 29.57 -6.06 -29.92
N ALA A 883 29.83 -6.97 -28.99
CA ALA A 883 31.16 -7.53 -28.74
C ALA A 883 31.50 -8.76 -29.58
N ASN A 884 30.52 -9.58 -29.97
CA ASN A 884 30.74 -10.94 -30.49
C ASN A 884 29.78 -11.34 -31.63
N LEU A 885 28.86 -10.46 -32.01
CA LEU A 885 27.86 -10.64 -33.08
C LEU A 885 27.06 -11.95 -32.93
N SER A 886 26.63 -12.23 -31.70
CA SER A 886 25.93 -13.45 -31.30
C SER A 886 24.81 -13.20 -30.29
N TRP A 887 23.96 -14.20 -30.11
CA TRP A 887 22.99 -14.27 -29.00
C TRP A 887 23.17 -15.60 -28.27
N ASN A 888 23.38 -15.58 -26.95
CA ASN A 888 23.74 -16.78 -26.15
C ASN A 888 24.94 -17.57 -26.75
N ASP A 889 26.01 -16.85 -27.11
CA ASP A 889 27.19 -17.26 -27.87
C ASP A 889 26.90 -17.89 -29.27
N HIS A 890 25.65 -17.98 -29.72
CA HIS A 890 25.29 -18.41 -31.07
C HIS A 890 25.48 -17.27 -32.08
N GLY A 891 26.54 -17.37 -32.89
CA GLY A 891 26.86 -16.45 -33.98
C GLY A 891 27.34 -17.22 -35.23
N TRP A 892 27.22 -16.60 -36.39
CA TRP A 892 27.29 -17.27 -37.71
C TRP A 892 28.43 -16.79 -38.62
N ILE A 893 29.06 -15.66 -38.30
CA ILE A 893 30.23 -15.10 -39.00
C ILE A 893 31.27 -14.67 -37.97
N ASP A 894 32.53 -14.53 -38.39
CA ASP A 894 33.59 -13.94 -37.57
C ASP A 894 33.43 -12.42 -37.45
N VAL A 895 33.94 -11.84 -36.35
CA VAL A 895 33.90 -10.40 -36.11
C VAL A 895 35.09 -9.72 -36.78
N ASP A 896 34.83 -8.67 -37.57
CA ASP A 896 35.85 -7.87 -38.28
C ASP A 896 35.82 -6.42 -37.75
N GLU A 897 36.98 -5.88 -37.33
CA GLU A 897 37.07 -4.50 -36.84
C GLU A 897 36.76 -3.43 -37.88
N LYS A 898 36.77 -3.80 -39.16
CA LYS A 898 36.39 -2.91 -40.26
C LYS A 898 34.89 -2.56 -40.25
N TYR A 899 34.07 -3.42 -39.66
CA TYR A 899 32.60 -3.31 -39.64
C TYR A 899 32.00 -3.30 -38.23
N ALA A 900 32.82 -3.19 -37.17
CA ALA A 900 32.33 -3.14 -35.79
C ALA A 900 33.19 -2.22 -34.89
N LEU A 901 32.53 -1.35 -34.12
CA LEU A 901 33.22 -0.33 -33.31
C LEU A 901 33.98 -0.90 -32.10
N VAL A 902 33.43 -1.91 -31.42
CA VAL A 902 34.04 -2.52 -30.22
C VAL A 902 35.44 -3.09 -30.48
N PRO A 903 35.65 -4.02 -31.43
CA PRO A 903 36.97 -4.53 -31.74
C PRO A 903 37.92 -3.45 -32.29
N TYR A 904 37.40 -2.48 -33.06
CA TYR A 904 38.17 -1.36 -33.61
C TYR A 904 38.84 -0.52 -32.51
N LEU A 905 38.08 -0.13 -31.48
CA LEU A 905 38.61 0.63 -30.34
C LEU A 905 39.52 -0.22 -29.44
N ALA A 906 39.16 -1.48 -29.19
CA ALA A 906 39.95 -2.38 -28.34
C ALA A 906 41.34 -2.67 -28.93
N ASN A 907 41.46 -2.85 -30.25
CA ASN A 907 42.74 -2.97 -30.96
C ASN A 907 43.57 -1.67 -30.99
N ARG A 908 42.96 -0.52 -30.67
CA ARG A 908 43.59 0.81 -30.60
C ARG A 908 43.86 1.23 -29.15
N GLY A 909 43.78 0.29 -28.20
CA GLY A 909 44.24 0.44 -26.82
C GLY A 909 43.20 0.97 -25.83
N PHE A 910 41.95 1.15 -26.27
CA PHE A 910 40.84 1.42 -25.34
C PHE A 910 40.45 0.15 -24.59
N GLU A 911 39.90 0.34 -23.39
CA GLU A 911 39.20 -0.72 -22.68
C GLU A 911 37.70 -0.52 -22.91
N VAL A 912 37.13 -1.38 -23.76
CA VAL A 912 35.76 -1.23 -24.26
C VAL A 912 34.84 -2.12 -23.45
N TYR A 913 33.81 -1.53 -22.87
CA TYR A 913 32.75 -2.22 -22.16
C TYR A 913 31.44 -2.10 -22.93
N VAL A 914 30.62 -3.14 -22.88
CA VAL A 914 29.26 -3.15 -23.42
C VAL A 914 28.33 -3.91 -22.48
N ILE A 915 27.07 -3.51 -22.39
CA ILE A 915 26.10 -4.03 -21.41
C ILE A 915 25.03 -4.91 -22.07
N ASP A 916 24.77 -6.09 -21.51
CA ASP A 916 23.53 -6.83 -21.75
C ASP A 916 22.46 -6.30 -20.79
N TYR A 917 21.37 -5.77 -21.34
CA TYR A 917 20.18 -5.45 -20.58
C TYR A 917 19.42 -6.72 -20.16
N ARG A 918 18.42 -6.56 -19.31
CA ARG A 918 17.52 -7.63 -18.84
C ARG A 918 16.88 -8.43 -19.98
N THR A 919 16.65 -7.81 -21.14
CA THR A 919 16.12 -8.46 -22.35
C THR A 919 16.97 -9.62 -22.85
N HIS A 920 18.29 -9.58 -22.63
CA HIS A 920 19.20 -10.63 -23.12
C HIS A 920 18.99 -11.96 -22.39
N PHE A 921 18.48 -11.90 -21.15
CA PHE A 921 18.23 -13.05 -20.29
C PHE A 921 16.85 -13.68 -20.50
N VAL A 922 16.01 -13.12 -21.38
CA VAL A 922 14.64 -13.61 -21.63
C VAL A 922 14.65 -14.73 -22.68
N PRO A 923 14.23 -15.97 -22.35
CA PRO A 923 14.17 -17.07 -23.31
C PRO A 923 13.21 -16.80 -24.47
N ASN A 924 13.53 -17.30 -25.67
CA ASN A 924 12.70 -17.11 -26.86
C ASN A 924 11.33 -17.80 -26.78
N ASP A 925 11.19 -18.82 -25.94
CA ASP A 925 9.94 -19.55 -25.67
C ASP A 925 9.13 -19.00 -24.48
N THR A 926 9.51 -17.82 -23.95
CA THR A 926 8.74 -17.11 -22.92
C THR A 926 7.31 -16.81 -23.39
N THR A 927 6.34 -17.03 -22.50
CA THR A 927 4.90 -16.81 -22.77
C THR A 927 4.21 -15.88 -21.77
N ASP A 928 4.71 -15.80 -20.53
CA ASP A 928 4.33 -14.78 -19.56
C ASP A 928 5.41 -13.70 -19.52
N PHE A 929 5.02 -12.45 -19.72
CA PHE A 929 5.90 -11.28 -19.75
C PHE A 929 5.58 -10.27 -18.63
N SER A 930 4.75 -10.66 -17.66
CA SER A 930 4.31 -9.79 -16.56
C SER A 930 5.46 -9.21 -15.74
N PHE A 931 6.59 -9.92 -15.64
CA PHE A 931 7.83 -9.44 -15.02
C PHE A 931 8.39 -8.15 -15.66
N MET A 932 8.13 -7.90 -16.95
CA MET A 932 8.55 -6.66 -17.63
C MET A 932 7.72 -5.43 -17.22
N TYR A 933 6.72 -5.58 -16.35
CA TYR A 933 5.92 -4.45 -15.85
C TYR A 933 6.79 -3.38 -15.18
N GLU A 934 7.78 -3.79 -14.37
CA GLU A 934 8.69 -2.86 -13.66
C GLU A 934 9.96 -2.52 -14.46
N TRP A 935 10.05 -2.91 -15.73
CA TRP A 935 11.22 -2.66 -16.57
C TRP A 935 11.15 -1.26 -17.21
N GLY A 936 11.02 -0.24 -16.35
CA GLY A 936 10.91 1.17 -16.71
C GLY A 936 12.25 1.92 -16.74
N TRP A 937 12.20 3.23 -17.01
CA TRP A 937 13.42 4.02 -17.21
C TRP A 937 14.31 4.07 -15.97
N MET A 938 13.75 4.19 -14.77
CA MET A 938 14.56 4.24 -13.54
C MET A 938 15.36 2.95 -13.34
N ASN A 939 14.71 1.78 -13.48
CA ASN A 939 15.39 0.49 -13.42
C ASN A 939 16.51 0.40 -14.47
N TRP A 940 16.26 0.86 -15.70
CA TRP A 940 17.24 0.87 -16.78
C TRP A 940 18.46 1.77 -16.49
N ILE A 941 18.22 2.97 -15.96
CA ILE A 941 19.30 3.93 -15.62
C ILE A 941 20.09 3.45 -14.40
N TRP A 942 19.44 2.85 -13.40
CA TRP A 942 20.13 2.24 -12.26
C TRP A 942 20.93 1.00 -12.63
N ASP A 943 20.47 0.20 -13.61
CA ASP A 943 21.26 -0.90 -14.16
C ASP A 943 22.52 -0.40 -14.89
N ILE A 944 22.41 0.70 -15.65
CA ILE A 944 23.58 1.37 -16.25
C ILE A 944 24.52 1.92 -15.16
N LYS A 945 24.00 2.55 -14.10
CA LYS A 945 24.81 3.04 -12.96
C LYS A 945 25.58 1.91 -12.28
N THR A 946 24.92 0.79 -12.02
CA THR A 946 25.56 -0.42 -11.47
C THR A 946 26.66 -0.95 -12.38
N ALA A 947 26.47 -0.94 -13.70
CA ALA A 947 27.51 -1.27 -14.68
C ALA A 947 28.68 -0.26 -14.66
N VAL A 948 28.41 1.05 -14.65
CA VAL A 948 29.44 2.11 -14.61
C VAL A 948 30.30 2.01 -13.36
N GLU A 949 29.72 1.81 -12.17
CA GLU A 949 30.49 1.62 -10.94
C GLU A 949 31.38 0.36 -11.00
N LYS A 950 30.86 -0.75 -11.56
CA LYS A 950 31.68 -1.96 -11.73
C LYS A 950 32.82 -1.76 -12.73
N ILE A 951 32.59 -0.98 -13.77
CA ILE A 951 33.61 -0.60 -14.76
C ILE A 951 34.71 0.25 -14.10
N LYS A 952 34.32 1.23 -13.29
CA LYS A 952 35.26 2.08 -12.52
C LYS A 952 36.06 1.25 -11.50
N GLU A 953 35.43 0.29 -10.82
CA GLU A 953 36.09 -0.67 -9.92
C GLU A 953 37.14 -1.53 -10.64
N ILE A 954 36.81 -2.11 -11.80
CA ILE A 954 37.70 -3.00 -12.55
C ILE A 954 38.86 -2.24 -13.19
N SER A 955 38.59 -1.06 -13.76
CA SER A 955 39.57 -0.27 -14.54
C SER A 955 40.41 0.69 -13.69
N GLY A 956 39.94 1.05 -12.49
CA GLY A 956 40.52 2.12 -11.67
C GLY A 956 40.23 3.54 -12.19
N ALA A 957 39.39 3.69 -13.21
CA ALA A 957 39.04 5.00 -13.78
C ALA A 957 38.11 5.81 -12.86
N GLU A 958 38.38 7.10 -12.66
CA GLU A 958 37.48 8.01 -11.96
C GLU A 958 36.24 8.34 -12.80
N LYS A 959 36.44 8.48 -14.12
CA LYS A 959 35.43 8.83 -15.13
C LYS A 959 35.63 8.04 -16.43
N ILE A 960 34.55 7.78 -17.15
CA ILE A 960 34.52 7.01 -18.41
C ILE A 960 33.91 7.81 -19.56
N TYR A 961 34.13 7.39 -20.81
CA TYR A 961 33.26 7.79 -21.92
C TYR A 961 32.00 6.93 -21.94
N LEU A 962 30.85 7.54 -22.22
CA LEU A 962 29.59 6.83 -22.40
C LEU A 962 29.09 7.03 -23.84
N ALA A 963 29.06 5.95 -24.59
CA ALA A 963 28.49 5.89 -25.93
C ALA A 963 27.15 5.17 -25.92
N GLY A 964 26.32 5.44 -26.93
CA GLY A 964 25.06 4.74 -27.09
C GLY A 964 24.56 4.70 -28.53
N GLU A 965 24.12 3.52 -28.96
CA GLU A 965 23.54 3.28 -30.29
C GLU A 965 22.01 3.38 -30.22
N SER A 966 21.39 4.19 -31.07
CA SER A 966 19.91 4.27 -31.17
C SER A 966 19.23 4.59 -29.82
N PHE A 967 18.40 3.69 -29.29
CA PHE A 967 17.87 3.75 -27.91
C PHE A 967 18.98 3.96 -26.87
N GLY A 968 20.12 3.29 -27.01
CA GLY A 968 21.26 3.42 -26.11
C GLY A 968 21.80 4.85 -26.06
N GLY A 969 21.71 5.63 -27.15
CA GLY A 969 22.04 7.05 -27.16
C GLY A 969 21.06 7.90 -26.34
N SER A 970 19.76 7.55 -26.38
CA SER A 970 18.77 8.14 -25.46
C SER A 970 19.06 7.75 -24.01
N ALA A 971 19.41 6.49 -23.75
CA ALA A 971 19.76 6.02 -22.41
C ALA A 971 21.04 6.68 -21.87
N ALA A 972 22.04 6.93 -22.73
CA ALA A 972 23.27 7.63 -22.36
C ALA A 972 22.99 9.11 -21.99
N GLN A 973 22.07 9.75 -22.72
CA GLN A 973 21.63 11.12 -22.41
C GLN A 973 20.82 11.18 -21.10
N ASN A 974 19.85 10.28 -20.90
CA ASN A 974 19.10 10.15 -19.64
C ASN A 974 20.02 9.80 -18.46
N TYR A 975 21.08 9.01 -18.68
CA TYR A 975 22.08 8.73 -17.65
C TYR A 975 22.84 10.01 -17.26
N ALA A 976 23.23 10.82 -18.25
CA ALA A 976 24.00 12.04 -18.03
C ALA A 976 23.24 13.10 -17.20
N THR A 977 21.90 13.20 -17.28
CA THR A 977 21.13 14.12 -16.41
C THR A 977 21.33 13.78 -14.94
N LEU A 978 21.33 12.49 -14.59
CA LEU A 978 21.47 12.02 -13.21
C LEU A 978 22.93 11.81 -12.77
N PHE A 979 23.87 11.54 -13.69
CA PHE A 979 25.20 11.03 -13.34
C PHE A 979 26.35 11.55 -14.23
N GLN A 980 26.24 12.75 -14.82
CA GLN A 980 27.33 13.36 -15.60
C GLN A 980 28.68 13.49 -14.86
N GLU A 981 28.69 13.46 -13.52
CA GLU A 981 29.91 13.40 -12.72
C GLU A 981 30.80 12.17 -13.04
N ASP A 982 30.23 11.05 -13.50
CA ASP A 982 30.97 9.86 -13.93
C ASP A 982 31.59 9.98 -15.32
N LEU A 983 31.26 11.03 -16.08
CA LEU A 983 31.50 11.08 -17.52
C LEU A 983 32.68 11.99 -17.89
N LYS A 984 33.59 11.46 -18.73
CA LYS A 984 34.56 12.24 -19.51
C LYS A 984 33.93 12.88 -20.75
N GLY A 985 32.93 12.22 -21.34
CA GLY A 985 32.23 12.67 -22.53
C GLY A 985 31.15 11.70 -23.01
N LEU A 986 30.25 12.21 -23.84
CA LEU A 986 29.02 11.55 -24.31
C LEU A 986 29.07 11.34 -25.84
N ILE A 987 28.78 10.13 -26.30
CA ILE A 987 28.89 9.74 -27.72
C ILE A 987 27.55 9.20 -28.20
N LEU A 988 26.88 9.94 -29.08
CA LEU A 988 25.53 9.64 -29.56
C LEU A 988 25.58 9.07 -30.98
N LEU A 989 25.45 7.74 -31.13
CA LEU A 989 25.49 7.04 -32.40
C LEU A 989 24.07 6.86 -32.94
N ASP A 990 23.65 7.76 -33.84
CA ASP A 990 22.31 7.86 -34.45
C ASP A 990 21.13 7.71 -33.47
N GLY A 991 21.35 8.18 -32.23
CA GLY A 991 20.46 8.03 -31.10
C GLY A 991 20.54 9.22 -30.15
N MET A 992 19.45 9.97 -30.02
CA MET A 992 19.32 11.10 -29.09
C MET A 992 17.96 11.02 -28.39
N ALA A 993 17.90 11.44 -27.14
CA ALA A 993 16.63 11.57 -26.43
C ALA A 993 15.80 12.72 -27.04
N ARG A 994 14.48 12.65 -26.86
CA ARG A 994 13.53 13.55 -27.53
C ARG A 994 12.85 14.43 -26.50
N VAL A 995 12.85 15.74 -26.74
CA VAL A 995 11.87 16.65 -26.13
C VAL A 995 10.60 16.56 -26.96
N GLY A 996 9.47 16.22 -26.33
CA GLY A 996 8.19 16.07 -27.03
C GLY A 996 7.48 17.41 -27.24
N VAL A 997 6.33 17.37 -27.92
CA VAL A 997 5.39 18.50 -27.90
C VAL A 997 4.60 18.37 -26.61
N ARG A 998 4.92 19.19 -25.61
CA ARG A 998 4.28 19.14 -24.30
C ARG A 998 2.80 19.51 -24.40
N THR A 999 1.93 18.59 -24.00
CA THR A 999 0.48 18.83 -23.89
C THR A 999 -0.04 18.68 -22.47
N ASN A 1000 0.77 18.20 -21.52
CA ASN A 1000 0.42 17.95 -20.13
C ASN A 1000 -0.88 17.11 -20.01
N SER A 1001 -1.01 16.06 -20.83
CA SER A 1001 -2.24 15.27 -20.98
C SER A 1001 -2.05 13.75 -20.96
N TYR A 1002 -0.82 13.26 -21.15
CA TYR A 1002 -0.52 11.83 -21.15
C TYR A 1002 -0.70 11.23 -19.76
N ASN A 1003 -1.64 10.30 -19.63
CA ASN A 1003 -1.94 9.64 -18.36
C ASN A 1003 -1.18 8.30 -18.26
N LEU A 1004 -0.02 8.30 -17.59
CA LEU A 1004 0.78 7.09 -17.42
C LEU A 1004 0.04 6.03 -16.59
N THR A 1005 -0.63 6.42 -15.50
CA THR A 1005 -1.38 5.51 -14.62
C THR A 1005 -2.43 4.69 -15.39
N ALA A 1006 -3.16 5.31 -16.31
CA ALA A 1006 -4.13 4.64 -17.17
C ALA A 1006 -3.46 3.64 -18.13
N ASN A 1007 -2.32 4.00 -18.72
CA ASN A 1007 -1.57 3.11 -19.61
C ASN A 1007 -0.95 1.92 -18.85
N LEU A 1008 -0.40 2.14 -17.65
CA LEU A 1008 0.09 1.06 -16.79
C LEU A 1008 -1.04 0.15 -16.30
N THR A 1009 -2.23 0.69 -16.07
CA THR A 1009 -3.43 -0.11 -15.77
C THR A 1009 -3.85 -0.97 -16.97
N ALA A 1010 -3.80 -0.41 -18.18
CA ALA A 1010 -4.07 -1.14 -19.43
C ALA A 1010 -3.01 -2.20 -19.74
N MET A 1011 -1.74 -1.97 -19.35
CA MET A 1011 -0.67 -2.96 -19.42
C MET A 1011 -0.95 -4.12 -18.45
N LYS A 1012 -1.28 -3.82 -17.19
CA LYS A 1012 -1.69 -4.80 -16.17
C LYS A 1012 -2.90 -5.65 -16.58
N SER A 1013 -3.88 -5.07 -17.27
CA SER A 1013 -5.05 -5.80 -17.77
C SER A 1013 -4.83 -6.53 -19.09
N GLY A 1014 -3.62 -6.48 -19.67
CA GLY A 1014 -3.28 -7.11 -20.95
C GLY A 1014 -3.83 -6.41 -22.20
N ALA A 1015 -4.39 -5.20 -22.06
CA ALA A 1015 -4.83 -4.37 -23.18
C ALA A 1015 -3.65 -3.67 -23.90
N ILE A 1016 -2.53 -3.47 -23.20
CA ILE A 1016 -1.23 -3.09 -23.77
C ILE A 1016 -0.26 -4.26 -23.50
N PRO A 1017 0.49 -4.77 -24.50
CA PRO A 1017 1.44 -5.85 -24.29
C PRO A 1017 2.61 -5.38 -23.42
N TYR A 1018 3.14 -6.27 -22.58
CA TYR A 1018 4.31 -6.01 -21.74
C TYR A 1018 5.60 -5.88 -22.57
N GLN A 1019 5.63 -6.60 -23.69
CA GLN A 1019 6.79 -6.81 -24.55
C GLN A 1019 6.53 -6.37 -26.00
N VAL A 1020 7.59 -5.93 -26.67
CA VAL A 1020 7.61 -5.68 -28.12
C VAL A 1020 8.52 -6.73 -28.78
N PRO A 1021 7.99 -7.66 -29.60
CA PRO A 1021 8.80 -8.70 -30.23
C PRO A 1021 9.72 -8.14 -31.32
N SER A 1022 10.91 -8.72 -31.45
CA SER A 1022 11.88 -8.39 -32.49
C SER A 1022 11.54 -9.06 -33.83
N ASN A 1023 11.71 -8.32 -34.93
CA ASN A 1023 11.74 -8.88 -36.29
C ASN A 1023 13.09 -9.56 -36.62
N GLY A 1024 14.06 -9.48 -35.71
CA GLY A 1024 15.30 -10.24 -35.73
C GLY A 1024 15.29 -11.40 -34.74
N GLY A 1025 16.49 -11.79 -34.32
CA GLY A 1025 16.72 -12.73 -33.22
C GLY A 1025 16.18 -14.14 -33.47
N PRO A 1026 16.09 -14.96 -32.40
CA PRO A 1026 15.57 -16.32 -32.48
C PRO A 1026 14.11 -16.43 -32.95
N ASN A 1027 13.32 -15.35 -32.88
CA ASN A 1027 12.00 -15.27 -33.51
C ASN A 1027 12.04 -15.51 -35.03
N ASN A 1028 13.12 -15.10 -35.71
CA ASN A 1028 13.21 -15.03 -37.18
C ASN A 1028 14.49 -15.66 -37.75
N TRP A 1029 15.13 -16.60 -37.02
CA TRP A 1029 16.33 -17.30 -37.49
C TRP A 1029 16.12 -18.05 -38.82
N ASN A 1030 14.92 -18.57 -39.07
CA ASN A 1030 14.53 -19.19 -40.34
C ASN A 1030 14.64 -18.25 -41.56
N ILE A 1031 14.71 -16.93 -41.36
CA ILE A 1031 14.95 -15.92 -42.39
C ILE A 1031 16.42 -15.49 -42.37
N TRP A 1032 16.89 -14.98 -41.24
CA TRP A 1032 18.20 -14.32 -41.16
C TRP A 1032 19.37 -15.31 -41.20
N VAL A 1033 19.28 -16.43 -40.47
CA VAL A 1033 20.32 -17.47 -40.48
C VAL A 1033 20.33 -18.21 -41.81
N ASP A 1034 19.17 -18.49 -42.40
CA ASP A 1034 19.10 -19.07 -43.75
C ASP A 1034 19.74 -18.16 -44.81
N ALA A 1035 19.62 -16.84 -44.69
CA ALA A 1035 20.27 -15.90 -45.60
C ALA A 1035 21.81 -15.86 -45.45
N ILE A 1036 22.34 -16.12 -44.25
CA ILE A 1036 23.78 -16.22 -43.99
C ILE A 1036 24.33 -17.57 -44.49
N VAL A 1037 23.66 -18.68 -44.15
CA VAL A 1037 24.12 -20.05 -44.42
C VAL A 1037 23.85 -20.47 -45.88
N ASN A 1038 22.74 -20.03 -46.47
CA ASN A 1038 22.33 -20.32 -47.85
C ASN A 1038 22.19 -19.02 -48.69
N PRO A 1039 23.30 -18.27 -48.88
CA PRO A 1039 23.28 -16.95 -49.52
C PRO A 1039 22.86 -17.02 -50.98
N SER A 1040 22.11 -16.01 -51.44
CA SER A 1040 21.63 -15.90 -52.82
C SER A 1040 21.51 -14.43 -53.20
N PRO A 1041 21.99 -13.98 -54.38
CA PRO A 1041 21.88 -12.58 -54.79
C PRO A 1041 20.45 -12.04 -54.69
N MET A 1042 19.45 -12.85 -55.06
CA MET A 1042 18.05 -12.46 -55.02
C MET A 1042 17.50 -12.40 -53.58
N LYS A 1043 17.86 -13.37 -52.70
CA LYS A 1043 17.51 -13.29 -51.27
C LYS A 1043 18.13 -12.05 -50.63
N ASN A 1044 19.42 -11.79 -50.91
CA ASN A 1044 20.17 -10.69 -50.32
C ASN A 1044 19.57 -9.34 -50.70
N ILE A 1045 19.22 -9.15 -51.98
CA ILE A 1045 18.52 -7.96 -52.45
C ILE A 1045 17.16 -7.84 -51.76
N ILE A 1046 16.32 -8.88 -51.75
CA ILE A 1046 14.97 -8.81 -51.14
C ILE A 1046 15.03 -8.43 -49.65
N LEU A 1047 15.92 -9.05 -48.87
CA LEU A 1047 16.03 -8.79 -47.43
C LEU A 1047 16.59 -7.40 -47.13
N LEU A 1048 17.61 -6.94 -47.88
CA LEU A 1048 18.12 -5.57 -47.74
C LEU A 1048 17.11 -4.52 -48.24
N SER A 1049 16.32 -4.83 -49.29
CA SER A 1049 15.17 -4.01 -49.71
C SER A 1049 14.07 -3.95 -48.65
N GLY A 1050 13.88 -5.04 -47.91
CA GLY A 1050 13.04 -5.08 -46.70
C GLY A 1050 13.55 -4.12 -45.62
N LEU A 1051 14.82 -4.23 -45.23
CA LEU A 1051 15.44 -3.31 -44.27
C LEU A 1051 15.37 -1.84 -44.73
N TYR A 1052 15.54 -1.56 -46.02
CA TYR A 1052 15.36 -0.24 -46.63
C TYR A 1052 13.92 0.31 -46.52
N THR A 1053 12.90 -0.55 -46.39
CA THR A 1053 11.48 -0.16 -46.39
C THR A 1053 10.77 -0.32 -45.03
N TRP A 1054 11.39 -1.00 -44.06
CA TRP A 1054 10.82 -1.27 -42.74
C TRP A 1054 10.48 -0.04 -41.90
N TYR A 1055 11.14 1.09 -42.16
CA TYR A 1055 10.74 2.39 -41.64
C TYR A 1055 10.20 3.25 -42.78
N VAL A 1056 9.03 3.86 -42.56
CA VAL A 1056 8.42 4.86 -43.47
C VAL A 1056 9.49 5.89 -43.85
N PRO A 1057 9.65 6.23 -45.14
CA PRO A 1057 10.98 6.21 -45.73
C PRO A 1057 12.00 7.17 -45.11
N PRO A 1058 13.30 6.80 -45.01
CA PRO A 1058 13.92 5.63 -45.64
C PRO A 1058 14.81 4.79 -44.69
N GLY A 1059 14.24 3.71 -44.13
CA GLY A 1059 14.99 2.46 -43.96
C GLY A 1059 16.07 2.33 -42.87
N ALA A 1060 16.31 1.07 -42.49
CA ALA A 1060 17.37 0.66 -41.58
C ALA A 1060 18.73 0.51 -42.28
N ALA A 1061 18.80 0.29 -43.60
CA ALA A 1061 20.05 0.13 -44.35
C ALA A 1061 19.92 0.60 -45.81
N ASN A 1062 21.02 1.06 -46.42
CA ASN A 1062 21.06 1.53 -47.82
C ASN A 1062 21.80 0.54 -48.76
N PRO A 1063 21.09 -0.33 -49.50
CA PRO A 1063 21.73 -1.24 -50.46
C PRO A 1063 21.97 -0.63 -51.85
N TYR A 1064 21.34 0.50 -52.20
CA TYR A 1064 21.28 0.99 -53.59
C TYR A 1064 22.22 2.15 -53.92
N SER A 1065 22.82 2.75 -52.90
CA SER A 1065 23.75 3.89 -53.01
C SER A 1065 24.68 3.91 -51.80
N TYR A 1066 25.68 4.79 -51.77
CA TYR A 1066 26.61 4.92 -50.65
C TYR A 1066 25.84 5.10 -49.32
N PRO A 1067 26.12 4.29 -48.27
CA PRO A 1067 27.29 3.43 -48.07
C PRO A 1067 27.25 2.00 -48.64
N TRP A 1068 26.27 1.60 -49.44
CA TRP A 1068 26.24 0.30 -50.16
C TRP A 1068 26.21 -0.95 -49.26
N ALA A 1069 25.21 -1.08 -48.40
CA ALA A 1069 24.97 -2.26 -47.55
C ALA A 1069 25.01 -3.61 -48.30
N ILE A 1070 24.71 -3.61 -49.61
CA ILE A 1070 24.78 -4.78 -50.51
C ILE A 1070 26.20 -5.37 -50.67
N LEU A 1071 27.25 -4.66 -50.26
CA LEU A 1071 28.62 -5.17 -50.28
C LEU A 1071 28.91 -6.19 -49.16
N ILE A 1072 28.22 -6.09 -48.02
CA ILE A 1072 28.43 -6.94 -46.84
C ILE A 1072 27.10 -7.46 -46.24
N PRO A 1073 26.18 -8.04 -47.05
CA PRO A 1073 24.84 -8.43 -46.62
C PRO A 1073 24.84 -9.39 -45.42
N HIS A 1074 25.85 -10.25 -45.33
CA HIS A 1074 26.04 -11.20 -44.25
C HIS A 1074 26.23 -10.53 -42.88
N VAL A 1075 26.85 -9.35 -42.80
CA VAL A 1075 27.01 -8.59 -41.54
C VAL A 1075 25.64 -8.09 -41.08
N TYR A 1076 24.88 -7.43 -41.95
CA TYR A 1076 23.53 -6.97 -41.63
C TYR A 1076 22.60 -8.12 -41.21
N PHE A 1077 22.70 -9.29 -41.86
CA PHE A 1077 21.90 -10.45 -41.50
C PHE A 1077 22.37 -11.07 -40.17
N ALA A 1078 23.65 -11.04 -39.84
CA ALA A 1078 24.18 -11.48 -38.56
C ALA A 1078 23.76 -10.56 -37.40
N VAL A 1079 23.75 -9.23 -37.62
CA VAL A 1079 23.13 -8.26 -36.69
C VAL A 1079 21.65 -8.61 -36.49
N MET A 1080 20.87 -8.72 -37.59
CA MET A 1080 19.46 -9.09 -37.49
C MET A 1080 19.24 -10.42 -36.78
N ALA A 1081 20.10 -11.42 -36.96
CA ALA A 1081 19.98 -12.74 -36.32
C ALA A 1081 20.38 -12.77 -34.83
N SER A 1082 21.18 -11.80 -34.37
CA SER A 1082 21.73 -11.74 -32.99
C SER A 1082 20.96 -10.81 -32.04
N PHE A 1083 19.87 -10.17 -32.49
CA PHE A 1083 19.00 -9.41 -31.61
C PHE A 1083 18.32 -10.30 -30.55
N ASP A 1084 18.03 -9.70 -29.39
CA ASP A 1084 17.13 -10.23 -28.39
C ASP A 1084 15.72 -10.44 -28.97
N PRO A 1085 14.98 -11.48 -28.55
CA PRO A 1085 13.65 -11.74 -29.07
C PRO A 1085 12.59 -10.71 -28.63
N PHE A 1086 12.79 -10.02 -27.51
CA PHE A 1086 11.78 -9.16 -26.89
C PHE A 1086 12.38 -7.87 -26.32
N TRP A 1087 11.56 -6.82 -26.23
CA TRP A 1087 11.91 -5.53 -25.63
C TRP A 1087 10.84 -5.07 -24.65
N SER A 1088 11.23 -4.37 -23.57
CA SER A 1088 10.27 -3.81 -22.59
C SER A 1088 9.41 -2.72 -23.21
N ASN A 1089 8.08 -2.87 -23.17
CA ASN A 1089 7.17 -1.83 -23.61
C ASN A 1089 6.98 -0.73 -22.53
N ARG A 1090 7.31 -1.01 -21.26
CA ARG A 1090 7.25 -0.02 -20.16
C ARG A 1090 8.08 1.23 -20.47
N LEU A 1091 9.28 1.05 -21.05
CA LEU A 1091 10.16 2.15 -21.51
C LEU A 1091 9.48 3.11 -22.51
N ASN A 1092 8.58 2.60 -23.36
CA ASN A 1092 7.85 3.44 -24.31
C ASN A 1092 6.78 4.28 -23.61
N LEU A 1093 6.08 3.70 -22.62
CA LEU A 1093 5.04 4.38 -21.85
C LEU A 1093 5.64 5.47 -20.96
N ASP A 1094 6.68 5.13 -20.20
CA ASP A 1094 7.41 6.07 -19.35
C ASP A 1094 7.99 7.24 -20.20
N ARG A 1095 8.58 6.96 -21.38
CA ARG A 1095 9.04 8.02 -22.30
C ARG A 1095 7.91 8.92 -22.77
N ALA A 1096 6.76 8.34 -23.13
CA ALA A 1096 5.59 9.12 -23.56
C ALA A 1096 5.05 10.00 -22.42
N ALA A 1097 5.24 9.58 -21.16
CA ALA A 1097 4.87 10.37 -19.99
C ALA A 1097 5.80 11.55 -19.75
N TYR A 1098 7.12 11.37 -19.66
CA TYR A 1098 8.01 12.52 -19.42
C TYR A 1098 7.95 13.52 -20.57
N SER A 1099 8.09 13.05 -21.82
CA SER A 1099 8.15 13.94 -23.00
C SER A 1099 6.87 14.74 -23.32
N ASP A 1100 5.75 14.44 -22.66
CA ASP A 1100 4.49 15.20 -22.80
C ASP A 1100 4.26 16.22 -21.68
N TRP A 1101 4.91 16.06 -20.53
CA TRP A 1101 4.70 16.91 -19.36
C TRP A 1101 5.82 17.95 -19.22
N GLU A 1102 5.51 19.01 -18.46
CA GLU A 1102 6.50 19.88 -17.81
C GLU A 1102 6.43 19.51 -16.32
N ASN A 1103 7.53 18.99 -15.76
CA ASN A 1103 7.59 18.34 -14.45
C ASN A 1103 6.59 17.16 -14.32
N CYS A 1104 6.90 16.05 -15.00
CA CYS A 1104 6.09 14.83 -15.06
C CYS A 1104 5.70 14.29 -13.67
N PRO A 1105 4.39 14.29 -13.32
CA PRO A 1105 3.93 13.90 -11.98
C PRO A 1105 3.87 12.38 -11.76
N TYR A 1106 4.28 11.58 -12.75
CA TYR A 1106 4.12 10.12 -12.76
C TYR A 1106 5.43 9.34 -12.55
N LEU A 1107 6.58 10.00 -12.68
CA LEU A 1107 7.90 9.39 -12.58
C LEU A 1107 8.71 10.12 -11.49
N PRO A 1108 9.61 9.43 -10.76
CA PRO A 1108 10.40 10.04 -9.70
C PRO A 1108 11.48 11.01 -10.20
N PHE A 1109 11.73 11.04 -11.52
CA PHE A 1109 12.62 11.99 -12.18
C PHE A 1109 12.15 12.25 -13.61
N ASP A 1110 12.15 13.52 -14.03
CA ASP A 1110 11.77 13.95 -15.38
C ASP A 1110 13.03 14.24 -16.21
N PHE A 1111 13.36 13.33 -17.13
CA PHE A 1111 14.62 13.40 -17.85
C PHE A 1111 14.71 14.59 -18.83
N ASP A 1112 13.63 14.96 -19.53
CA ASP A 1112 13.74 15.94 -20.62
C ASP A 1112 13.74 17.40 -20.20
N ASP A 1113 13.28 17.69 -18.98
CA ASP A 1113 13.51 18.98 -18.33
C ASP A 1113 15.01 19.24 -18.05
N HIS A 1114 15.81 18.20 -17.80
CA HIS A 1114 17.21 18.33 -17.39
C HIS A 1114 18.27 18.14 -18.51
N TYR A 1115 17.89 17.89 -19.77
CA TYR A 1115 18.90 17.70 -20.84
C TYR A 1115 19.81 18.92 -21.05
N ASN A 1116 19.29 20.14 -20.85
CA ASN A 1116 20.06 21.38 -20.97
C ASN A 1116 21.09 21.58 -19.84
N GLU A 1117 21.10 20.72 -18.81
CA GLU A 1117 22.05 20.76 -17.70
C GLU A 1117 23.27 19.84 -17.92
N ILE A 1118 23.22 18.98 -18.95
CA ILE A 1118 24.33 18.10 -19.31
C ILE A 1118 25.47 18.94 -19.88
N ASN A 1119 26.60 19.00 -19.17
CA ASN A 1119 27.77 19.83 -19.53
C ASN A 1119 29.08 19.01 -19.53
N VAL A 1120 29.12 18.00 -20.40
CA VAL A 1120 30.32 17.21 -20.74
C VAL A 1120 30.56 17.25 -22.24
N PRO A 1121 31.80 17.08 -22.75
CA PRO A 1121 32.07 17.02 -24.19
C PRO A 1121 31.16 16.00 -24.90
N VAL A 1122 30.57 16.39 -26.03
CA VAL A 1122 29.62 15.57 -26.79
C VAL A 1122 30.04 15.42 -28.25
N ILE A 1123 30.00 14.20 -28.77
CA ILE A 1123 29.98 13.95 -30.22
C ILE A 1123 28.71 13.19 -30.62
N SER A 1124 28.03 13.66 -31.67
CA SER A 1124 26.83 13.03 -32.22
C SER A 1124 27.00 12.70 -33.70
N PHE A 1125 26.70 11.45 -34.06
CA PHE A 1125 26.62 10.97 -35.44
C PHE A 1125 25.14 10.87 -35.82
N VAL A 1126 24.75 11.51 -36.93
CA VAL A 1126 23.34 11.58 -37.36
C VAL A 1126 23.23 11.14 -38.82
N SER A 1127 22.44 10.11 -39.07
CA SER A 1127 22.21 9.57 -40.41
C SER A 1127 21.25 10.44 -41.21
N ASN A 1128 21.58 10.66 -42.48
CA ASN A 1128 20.76 11.46 -43.41
C ASN A 1128 19.37 10.86 -43.66
N TRP A 1129 19.14 9.60 -43.31
CA TRP A 1129 17.85 8.93 -43.44
C TRP A 1129 17.12 8.72 -42.11
N GLY A 1130 17.83 8.60 -40.99
CA GLY A 1130 17.27 8.85 -39.65
C GLY A 1130 16.60 10.23 -39.55
N HIS A 1131 17.08 11.20 -40.34
CA HIS A 1131 16.46 12.51 -40.54
C HIS A 1131 14.96 12.51 -40.87
N ASN A 1132 14.42 11.51 -41.59
CA ASN A 1132 12.99 11.52 -41.95
C ASN A 1132 12.06 11.12 -40.80
N LEU A 1133 12.58 10.67 -39.66
CA LEU A 1133 11.81 10.72 -38.41
C LEU A 1133 11.38 12.18 -38.11
N GLY A 1134 12.20 13.17 -38.47
CA GLY A 1134 11.87 14.61 -38.34
C GLY A 1134 10.71 15.11 -39.21
N LEU A 1135 10.26 14.36 -40.24
CA LEU A 1135 9.05 14.70 -40.99
C LEU A 1135 7.75 14.34 -40.25
N LEU A 1136 7.83 13.56 -39.17
CA LEU A 1136 6.70 13.19 -38.31
C LEU A 1136 6.60 14.07 -37.05
N TYR A 1137 7.62 14.88 -36.73
CA TYR A 1137 7.70 15.63 -35.46
C TYR A 1137 8.17 17.09 -35.69
N PRO A 1138 7.30 18.10 -35.50
CA PRO A 1138 7.69 19.50 -35.60
C PRO A 1138 8.71 19.89 -34.51
N GLY A 1139 9.89 20.38 -34.90
CA GLY A 1139 10.91 20.91 -33.98
C GLY A 1139 12.33 20.38 -34.22
N TYR A 1140 12.49 19.26 -34.93
CA TYR A 1140 13.79 18.65 -35.18
C TYR A 1140 14.72 19.55 -36.00
N ARG A 1141 15.96 19.77 -35.53
CA ARG A 1141 17.05 20.38 -36.30
C ARG A 1141 18.20 19.39 -36.41
N LEU A 1142 18.64 19.11 -37.64
CA LEU A 1142 19.88 18.36 -37.87
C LEU A 1142 21.04 19.07 -37.18
N CYS A 1143 21.86 18.30 -36.45
CA CYS A 1143 23.02 18.80 -35.72
C CYS A 1143 22.72 19.98 -34.76
N SER A 1144 21.53 20.05 -34.17
CA SER A 1144 21.37 20.82 -32.93
C SER A 1144 22.03 20.09 -31.78
N ASN A 1145 22.72 20.84 -30.92
CA ASN A 1145 23.17 20.34 -29.62
C ASN A 1145 21.95 19.94 -28.78
N PRO A 1146 21.83 18.67 -28.33
CA PRO A 1146 20.72 18.22 -27.48
C PRO A 1146 21.04 18.40 -25.98
N THR A 1147 22.12 19.10 -25.63
CA THR A 1147 22.64 19.28 -24.26
C THR A 1147 23.01 20.73 -23.97
N GLY A 1148 23.38 21.03 -22.73
CA GLY A 1148 23.96 22.31 -22.33
C GLY A 1148 25.44 22.49 -22.67
N SER A 1149 26.12 21.46 -23.17
CA SER A 1149 27.57 21.45 -23.38
C SER A 1149 28.03 22.48 -24.42
N GLU A 1150 29.03 23.30 -24.10
CA GLU A 1150 29.67 24.19 -25.07
C GLU A 1150 30.55 23.43 -26.09
N ASP A 1151 30.97 22.20 -25.74
CA ASP A 1151 31.80 21.33 -26.58
C ASP A 1151 30.95 20.26 -27.26
N PHE A 1152 30.28 20.65 -28.35
CA PHE A 1152 29.41 19.80 -29.15
C PHE A 1152 29.92 19.64 -30.58
N THR A 1153 30.26 18.41 -30.96
CA THR A 1153 30.60 18.01 -32.34
C THR A 1153 29.46 17.22 -32.97
N CYS A 1154 29.04 17.58 -34.19
CA CYS A 1154 28.10 16.77 -34.97
C CYS A 1154 28.70 16.29 -36.29
N VAL A 1155 28.52 15.00 -36.60
CA VAL A 1155 28.92 14.35 -37.85
C VAL A 1155 27.66 13.90 -38.59
N PHE A 1156 27.34 14.58 -39.69
CA PHE A 1156 26.19 14.24 -40.53
C PHE A 1156 26.57 13.24 -41.62
N LEU A 1157 25.94 12.06 -41.61
CA LEU A 1157 26.29 10.92 -42.46
C LEU A 1157 25.36 10.85 -43.68
N GLN A 1158 25.78 11.48 -44.79
CA GLN A 1158 24.98 11.54 -46.01
C GLN A 1158 24.84 10.17 -46.69
N GLY A 1159 23.61 9.77 -47.02
CA GLY A 1159 23.27 8.48 -47.62
C GLY A 1159 23.15 7.30 -46.66
N TYR A 1160 23.56 7.44 -45.40
CA TYR A 1160 23.44 6.38 -44.39
C TYR A 1160 21.97 6.19 -43.95
N GLY A 1161 21.53 4.93 -43.90
CA GLY A 1161 20.44 4.46 -43.05
C GLY A 1161 20.91 4.13 -41.63
N HIS A 1162 19.98 3.75 -40.76
CA HIS A 1162 20.24 3.64 -39.31
C HIS A 1162 21.33 2.62 -38.93
N LEU A 1163 21.22 1.37 -39.40
CA LEU A 1163 22.20 0.30 -39.12
C LEU A 1163 23.51 0.49 -39.88
N ASP A 1164 23.51 1.30 -40.94
CA ASP A 1164 24.73 1.61 -41.69
C ASP A 1164 25.74 2.38 -40.82
N VAL A 1165 25.28 3.07 -39.77
CA VAL A 1165 26.14 3.83 -38.81
C VAL A 1165 26.99 2.89 -37.95
N TYR A 1166 26.47 1.71 -37.60
CA TYR A 1166 27.12 0.77 -36.67
C TYR A 1166 27.82 -0.41 -37.36
N ASN A 1167 27.39 -0.77 -38.59
CA ASN A 1167 27.83 -1.98 -39.28
C ASN A 1167 28.12 -1.81 -40.78
N GLY A 1168 28.07 -0.59 -41.33
CA GLY A 1168 28.24 -0.36 -42.77
C GLY A 1168 29.66 -0.55 -43.29
N PRO A 1169 29.87 -0.83 -44.59
CA PRO A 1169 31.20 -1.17 -45.14
C PRO A 1169 32.21 -0.01 -45.17
N PHE A 1170 31.78 1.21 -44.79
CA PHE A 1170 32.59 2.42 -44.71
C PHE A 1170 32.61 3.06 -43.31
N ILE A 1171 32.10 2.40 -42.26
CA ILE A 1171 32.08 3.00 -40.91
C ILE A 1171 33.47 3.27 -40.34
N GLU A 1172 34.48 2.47 -40.71
CA GLU A 1172 35.87 2.75 -40.34
C GLU A 1172 36.28 4.19 -40.70
N LYS A 1173 35.87 4.65 -41.89
CA LYS A 1173 36.20 5.97 -42.44
C LYS A 1173 35.29 7.08 -41.92
N ASP A 1174 33.99 6.82 -41.87
CA ASP A 1174 32.97 7.88 -41.68
C ASP A 1174 32.46 7.97 -40.23
N VAL A 1175 32.67 6.95 -39.40
CA VAL A 1175 32.19 6.88 -38.00
C VAL A 1175 33.32 6.59 -37.01
N ASN A 1176 33.95 5.41 -37.10
CA ASN A 1176 34.92 4.93 -36.12
C ASN A 1176 36.20 5.81 -36.11
N GLY A 1177 36.72 6.18 -37.28
CA GLY A 1177 37.88 7.06 -37.42
C GLY A 1177 37.64 8.47 -36.87
N PRO A 1178 36.56 9.17 -37.26
CA PRO A 1178 36.18 10.45 -36.67
C PRO A 1178 35.93 10.38 -35.16
N LEU A 1179 35.28 9.32 -34.66
CA LEU A 1179 35.06 9.10 -33.23
C LEU A 1179 36.38 8.89 -32.48
N LEU A 1180 37.27 8.05 -33.00
CA LEU A 1180 38.62 7.86 -32.46
C LEU A 1180 39.38 9.18 -32.40
N LYS A 1181 39.35 9.98 -33.47
CA LYS A 1181 40.02 11.28 -33.52
C LYS A 1181 39.47 12.22 -32.43
N TRP A 1182 38.16 12.22 -32.21
CA TRP A 1182 37.52 12.99 -31.14
C TRP A 1182 37.92 12.47 -29.75
N LEU A 1183 37.87 11.16 -29.50
CA LEU A 1183 38.33 10.56 -28.23
C LEU A 1183 39.77 10.97 -27.91
N LEU A 1184 40.67 10.88 -28.88
CA LEU A 1184 42.08 11.23 -28.71
C LEU A 1184 42.34 12.73 -28.52
N SER A 1185 41.44 13.63 -28.93
CA SER A 1185 41.56 15.06 -28.65
C SER A 1185 41.08 15.45 -27.25
N HIS A 1186 40.41 14.55 -26.52
CA HIS A 1186 39.91 14.76 -25.15
C HIS A 1186 40.65 13.89 -24.10
N GLU A 1187 41.66 13.11 -24.51
CA GLU A 1187 42.58 12.45 -23.60
C GLU A 1187 43.82 13.29 -23.30
N ASP A 1188 44.42 13.03 -22.13
CA ASP A 1188 45.56 13.79 -21.64
C ASP A 1188 46.83 13.56 -22.48
N SER A 1189 47.63 14.63 -22.64
CA SER A 1189 48.84 14.62 -23.48
C SER A 1189 49.96 13.64 -23.05
N SER A 1190 49.77 12.97 -21.91
CA SER A 1190 50.64 11.90 -21.40
C SER A 1190 50.44 10.54 -22.11
N TRP A 1191 49.36 10.36 -22.89
CA TRP A 1191 49.02 9.08 -23.53
C TRP A 1191 49.90 8.73 -24.74
N SER A 1192 51.17 8.41 -24.46
CA SER A 1192 52.27 8.23 -25.42
C SER A 1192 52.18 7.00 -26.35
N VAL A 1193 51.14 6.18 -26.26
CA VAL A 1193 50.96 4.95 -27.06
C VAL A 1193 50.94 5.25 -28.58
N TRP A 1194 50.48 6.44 -28.97
CA TRP A 1194 50.44 6.89 -30.37
C TRP A 1194 51.79 7.16 -31.04
N GLN A 1195 52.92 7.11 -30.33
CA GLN A 1195 54.23 7.16 -30.98
C GLN A 1195 54.57 5.93 -31.86
N ARG A 1196 53.71 4.89 -31.88
CA ARG A 1196 53.85 3.71 -32.78
C ARG A 1196 52.82 3.60 -33.90
N TYR A 1197 51.75 4.40 -33.86
CA TYR A 1197 50.72 4.41 -34.90
C TYR A 1197 50.70 5.80 -35.52
N ASP A 1198 51.15 5.89 -36.76
CA ASP A 1198 51.10 7.14 -37.53
C ASP A 1198 49.64 7.59 -37.62
N LEU A 1199 49.36 8.79 -37.09
CA LEU A 1199 48.03 9.42 -37.12
C LEU A 1199 47.69 9.98 -38.51
N ASN A 1200 48.64 9.92 -39.45
CA ASN A 1200 48.35 9.93 -40.87
C ASN A 1200 48.20 8.48 -41.34
N GLY A 1201 47.15 8.18 -42.11
CA GLY A 1201 46.94 6.86 -42.74
C GLY A 1201 47.95 6.52 -43.85
N ASP A 1202 49.19 7.01 -43.75
CA ASP A 1202 50.28 6.87 -44.72
C ASP A 1202 51.20 5.67 -44.44
N LYS A 1203 50.67 4.63 -43.79
CA LYS A 1203 51.00 3.30 -44.30
C LYS A 1203 50.37 3.21 -45.68
N LYS A 1204 51.18 3.44 -46.71
CA LYS A 1204 50.92 2.94 -48.05
C LYS A 1204 50.72 1.42 -47.97
N LEU A 1205 49.49 0.99 -47.73
CA LEU A 1205 48.85 0.08 -48.66
C LEU A 1205 49.14 0.68 -50.03
N ASN A 1206 50.04 0.05 -50.79
CA ASN A 1206 50.27 0.45 -52.16
C ASN A 1206 48.89 0.56 -52.82
N ASP A 1207 48.66 1.58 -53.65
CA ASP A 1207 47.42 1.69 -54.41
C ASP A 1207 47.14 0.38 -55.19
N THR A 1208 48.20 -0.38 -55.50
CA THR A 1208 48.17 -1.75 -56.01
C THR A 1208 47.39 -2.77 -55.17
N GLU A 1209 47.35 -2.75 -53.83
CA GLU A 1209 46.63 -3.80 -53.05
C GLU A 1209 45.14 -3.51 -52.87
N LEU A 1210 44.75 -2.24 -52.70
CA LEU A 1210 43.35 -1.83 -52.82
C LEU A 1210 42.84 -1.98 -54.27
N MET A 1211 43.70 -1.77 -55.28
CA MET A 1211 43.37 -2.07 -56.68
C MET A 1211 43.44 -3.56 -57.03
N ASN A 1212 44.24 -4.39 -56.35
CA ASN A 1212 44.30 -5.83 -56.63
C ASN A 1212 43.10 -6.58 -56.01
N GLY A 1213 42.62 -6.16 -54.84
CA GLY A 1213 41.32 -6.58 -54.31
C GLY A 1213 40.14 -6.15 -55.21
N LEU A 1214 40.31 -5.07 -55.98
CA LEU A 1214 39.40 -4.68 -57.05
C LEU A 1214 39.67 -5.40 -58.39
N SER A 1215 40.84 -6.02 -58.60
CA SER A 1215 41.22 -6.62 -59.88
C SER A 1215 40.58 -7.99 -60.15
N ASP A 1216 40.26 -8.75 -59.10
CA ASP A 1216 39.42 -9.96 -59.22
C ASP A 1216 37.93 -9.63 -59.41
N TYR A 1217 37.53 -8.36 -59.27
CA TYR A 1217 36.24 -7.82 -59.71
C TYR A 1217 36.33 -6.94 -60.97
N SER A 1218 37.53 -6.69 -61.52
CA SER A 1218 37.73 -5.90 -62.75
C SER A 1218 38.08 -6.75 -63.99
N SER A 1219 38.01 -8.08 -63.88
CA SER A 1219 38.17 -9.01 -65.02
C SER A 1219 37.06 -10.06 -65.14
N GLY A 1220 36.06 -10.03 -64.25
CA GLY A 1220 34.76 -10.64 -64.48
C GLY A 1220 33.75 -9.60 -64.97
N ASP A 1221 33.22 -9.76 -66.18
CA ASP A 1221 32.14 -8.93 -66.74
C ASP A 1221 30.83 -9.07 -65.92
N ILE A 1222 30.75 -8.42 -64.75
CA ILE A 1222 29.46 -7.98 -64.21
C ILE A 1222 29.12 -6.70 -64.95
N ASP A 1223 28.58 -6.90 -66.15
CA ASP A 1223 28.05 -5.86 -67.00
C ASP A 1223 27.04 -5.00 -66.21
N LEU A 1224 27.46 -3.79 -65.80
CA LEU A 1224 26.61 -2.81 -65.12
C LEU A 1224 25.38 -2.45 -65.98
N LYS A 1225 25.49 -2.57 -67.31
CA LYS A 1225 24.38 -2.46 -68.25
C LYS A 1225 23.41 -3.63 -68.10
N ASN A 1226 23.85 -4.84 -67.75
CA ASN A 1226 22.98 -5.96 -67.37
C ASN A 1226 22.35 -5.80 -65.98
N ALA A 1227 23.04 -5.24 -64.99
CA ALA A 1227 22.41 -4.91 -63.70
C ALA A 1227 21.26 -3.89 -63.90
N THR A 1228 21.48 -2.84 -64.69
CA THR A 1228 20.42 -1.89 -65.06
C THR A 1228 19.36 -2.50 -65.98
N ASN A 1229 19.74 -3.35 -66.95
CA ASN A 1229 18.77 -4.04 -67.82
C ASN A 1229 17.95 -5.11 -67.08
N LEU A 1230 18.44 -5.69 -65.99
CA LEU A 1230 17.67 -6.59 -65.12
C LEU A 1230 16.61 -5.82 -64.34
N LEU A 1231 16.93 -4.64 -63.78
CA LEU A 1231 15.90 -3.76 -63.23
C LEU A 1231 14.89 -3.30 -64.30
N VAL A 1232 15.34 -2.88 -65.48
CA VAL A 1232 14.46 -2.38 -66.55
C VAL A 1232 13.60 -3.49 -67.18
N LYS A 1233 14.06 -4.75 -67.21
CA LYS A 1233 13.23 -5.89 -67.64
C LYS A 1233 12.19 -6.33 -66.63
N TRP A 1234 12.34 -5.99 -65.35
CA TRP A 1234 11.48 -6.50 -64.28
C TRP A 1234 10.40 -5.51 -63.82
N VAL A 1235 10.56 -4.21 -64.10
CA VAL A 1235 9.51 -3.19 -63.91
C VAL A 1235 8.37 -3.30 -64.97
N GLY A 1236 8.42 -4.32 -65.85
CA GLY A 1236 7.46 -4.55 -66.93
C GLY A 1236 6.76 -5.92 -66.93
N SER A 1237 6.78 -6.67 -65.83
CA SER A 1237 6.15 -8.00 -65.71
C SER A 1237 5.38 -8.18 -64.40
#